data_AF-J1EIJ6-F1
#
_entry.id   AF-J1EIJ6-F1
#
_cell.length_a   1.000
_cell.length_b   1.000
_cell.length_c   1.000
_cell.angle_alpha   90.00
_cell.angle_beta   90.00
_cell.angle_gamma   90.00
#
_symmetry.space_group_name_H-M   'P 1'
#
loop_
_entity.id
_entity.type
_entity.pdbx_description
1 polymer ?
#
loop_
_entity_poly.entity_id
_entity_poly.type
_entity_poly.pdbx_seq_one_letter_code
_entity_poly.pdbx_strand_id
1 'polypeptide(L)'
;MEEIYLDANATTPVLPQARLAALAVMGEAFGNPSSIHGSGLKARALMEQVRDRARRLLGAAGGQLCFTSGATEGIQTAVLSALTELRRRRDAGETQQPLQLLYGATEHKAVPEALRHWNALLGVHLPVRAIPVDHQGRHDLAWLRLQAPQAGLVCTMAANNETGVVSDLDGIRAALAGSTALWLVDSVQALGKLPLHLAERRIDYAPFSGHKLYAPKGIGMLYVREGAPFTPLMTGGGQEGALRAGTENIAGIAALGEVLRALEAGDTFADQETLLAHRERLALALTDAFPGLVFNAPPSLSLPTTLNFAVPGLASRLLLDLFDAAGLRVSGGSACSAAKAQPSYVLEAMGMPAWQSSAAVRLSFGAADSCELIERACARIRACGASLRAHGLTVHAPAGNTTPTGLVTRFVVDGACCYLVADATRRHCVLIDPLPAHTEQITQWQRRHHHTLVAVLATTSRIAHAASVATLCAAFPESMQALGAVEPLGWPQGEHQIQLGHHRITQLAPPGHSADAGAYALHTLDQGQLAFVGAAAMADAGSLHWLTQALAPHALLLPGHDDAQHFAWTLGQAECSKALHTEPEALTLSRERLHLQFGTSPAPLLVDVREPYEHALGDRPDLGQGVHPNVQAVPLGSLLNALPTWLGLEADRPVLFYCRSGNRSAQAARALRRLGHANAWSLEGGLALWTAQAIPPALAR
;
A
#
# COMPACT_ATOMS: atom_id res chain seq x y z
N MET A 1 5.96 -14.32 15.09
CA MET A 1 5.17 -13.29 15.78
C MET A 1 3.75 -13.45 15.33
N GLU A 2 2.77 -13.44 16.25
CA GLU A 2 1.35 -13.49 15.89
C GLU A 2 0.95 -12.25 15.09
N GLU A 3 0.18 -12.42 14.02
CA GLU A 3 -0.32 -11.32 13.20
C GLU A 3 -1.39 -10.51 13.94
N ILE A 4 -1.30 -9.17 13.88
CA ILE A 4 -2.34 -8.26 14.34
C ILE A 4 -2.91 -7.53 13.13
N TYR A 5 -4.18 -7.79 12.84
CA TYR A 5 -4.85 -7.28 11.65
C TYR A 5 -5.59 -5.96 11.95
N LEU A 6 -5.08 -4.85 11.43
CA LEU A 6 -5.64 -3.49 11.60
C LEU A 6 -6.02 -2.89 10.24
N ASP A 7 -6.60 -3.71 9.36
CA ASP A 7 -7.14 -3.30 8.06
C ASP A 7 -8.61 -3.74 7.88
N ALA A 8 -9.38 -3.72 8.97
CA ALA A 8 -10.78 -4.14 9.04
C ALA A 8 -11.72 -3.39 8.06
N ASN A 9 -11.40 -2.15 7.69
CA ASN A 9 -12.16 -1.42 6.69
C ASN A 9 -11.94 -1.97 5.26
N ALA A 10 -10.85 -2.70 4.98
CA ALA A 10 -10.68 -3.44 3.72
C ALA A 10 -11.45 -4.76 3.73
N THR A 11 -11.29 -5.57 4.77
CA THR A 11 -12.08 -6.79 5.00
C THR A 11 -11.93 -7.21 6.45
N THR A 12 -12.83 -8.05 6.95
CA THR A 12 -12.73 -8.64 8.28
C THR A 12 -12.50 -10.14 8.19
N PRO A 13 -11.90 -10.79 9.21
CA PRO A 13 -11.88 -12.25 9.29
C PRO A 13 -13.30 -12.80 9.45
N VAL A 14 -13.55 -14.04 9.01
CA VAL A 14 -14.88 -14.65 9.19
C VAL A 14 -15.04 -15.10 10.64
N LEU A 15 -16.12 -14.68 11.30
CA LEU A 15 -16.44 -15.10 12.66
C LEU A 15 -16.48 -16.63 12.77
N PRO A 16 -15.95 -17.26 13.84
CA PRO A 16 -15.96 -18.70 14.01
C PRO A 16 -17.37 -19.31 13.85
N GLN A 17 -18.38 -18.72 14.50
CA GLN A 17 -19.77 -19.14 14.39
C GLN A 17 -20.34 -19.00 12.97
N ALA A 18 -19.98 -17.93 12.23
CA ALA A 18 -20.40 -17.75 10.85
C ALA A 18 -19.79 -18.80 9.92
N ARG A 19 -18.53 -19.19 10.18
CA ARG A 19 -17.86 -20.28 9.45
C ARG A 19 -18.53 -21.64 9.72
N LEU A 20 -18.85 -21.93 10.98
CA LEU A 20 -19.53 -23.16 11.35
C LEU A 20 -20.92 -23.25 10.71
N ALA A 21 -21.68 -22.15 10.69
CA ALA A 21 -22.97 -22.10 10.01
C ALA A 21 -22.87 -22.35 8.50
N ALA A 22 -21.87 -21.77 7.83
CA ALA A 22 -21.61 -22.05 6.42
C ALA A 22 -21.32 -23.54 6.16
N LEU A 23 -20.46 -24.14 6.98
CA LEU A 23 -20.08 -25.56 6.87
C LEU A 23 -21.27 -26.48 7.13
N ALA A 24 -22.07 -26.20 8.16
CA ALA A 24 -23.27 -26.97 8.49
C ALA A 24 -24.27 -26.97 7.33
N VAL A 25 -24.50 -25.82 6.70
CA VAL A 25 -25.38 -25.75 5.53
C VAL A 25 -24.83 -26.51 4.34
N MET A 26 -23.52 -26.42 4.08
CA MET A 26 -22.90 -27.15 2.98
C MET A 26 -22.98 -28.67 3.15
N GLY A 27 -22.86 -29.18 4.38
CA GLY A 27 -22.90 -30.62 4.66
C GLY A 27 -24.32 -31.18 4.87
N GLU A 28 -25.16 -30.48 5.64
CA GLU A 28 -26.39 -31.03 6.21
C GLU A 28 -27.67 -30.40 5.65
N ALA A 29 -27.62 -29.14 5.21
CA ALA A 29 -28.78 -28.36 4.75
C ALA A 29 -28.60 -27.79 3.32
N PHE A 30 -27.99 -28.57 2.43
CA PHE A 30 -27.59 -28.20 1.06
C PHE A 30 -28.75 -28.00 0.06
N GLY A 31 -30.00 -28.06 0.51
CA GLY A 31 -31.17 -28.03 -0.36
C GLY A 31 -31.31 -26.73 -1.17
N ASN A 32 -31.86 -26.83 -2.38
CA ASN A 32 -32.20 -25.67 -3.20
C ASN A 32 -33.48 -25.01 -2.67
N PRO A 33 -33.50 -23.70 -2.32
CA PRO A 33 -34.68 -22.99 -1.81
C PRO A 33 -35.89 -23.00 -2.74
N SER A 34 -35.67 -23.15 -4.05
CA SER A 34 -36.74 -23.28 -5.05
C SER A 34 -37.45 -24.63 -5.02
N SER A 35 -36.87 -25.64 -4.36
CA SER A 35 -37.45 -26.98 -4.29
C SER A 35 -38.59 -27.07 -3.27
N ILE A 36 -39.66 -27.78 -3.63
CA ILE A 36 -40.83 -28.00 -2.76
C ILE A 36 -40.63 -29.12 -1.72
N HIS A 37 -39.58 -29.92 -1.85
CA HIS A 37 -39.27 -31.01 -0.90
C HIS A 37 -38.67 -30.47 0.41
N GLY A 38 -38.66 -31.30 1.46
CA GLY A 38 -38.24 -30.91 2.81
C GLY A 38 -36.90 -30.16 2.89
N SER A 39 -35.86 -30.60 2.19
CA SER A 39 -34.56 -29.91 2.19
C SER A 39 -34.62 -28.51 1.58
N GLY A 40 -35.42 -28.29 0.54
CA GLY A 40 -35.61 -26.96 -0.06
C GLY A 40 -36.42 -26.04 0.84
N LEU A 41 -37.48 -26.58 1.48
CA LEU A 41 -38.27 -25.84 2.47
C LEU A 41 -37.41 -25.37 3.66
N LYS A 42 -36.49 -26.21 4.15
CA LYS A 42 -35.55 -25.84 5.23
C LYS A 42 -34.59 -24.73 4.79
N ALA A 43 -34.01 -24.83 3.60
CA ALA A 43 -33.12 -23.82 3.06
C ALA A 43 -33.84 -22.47 2.86
N ARG A 44 -35.07 -22.49 2.34
CA ARG A 44 -35.92 -21.31 2.21
C ARG A 44 -36.28 -20.69 3.56
N ALA A 45 -36.62 -21.51 4.56
CA ALA A 45 -36.92 -21.01 5.91
C ALA A 45 -35.71 -20.32 6.54
N LEU A 46 -34.50 -20.88 6.40
CA LEU A 46 -33.26 -20.26 6.85
C LEU A 46 -33.04 -18.90 6.18
N MET A 47 -33.19 -18.84 4.85
CA MET A 47 -33.02 -17.61 4.08
C MET A 47 -33.97 -16.49 4.55
N GLU A 48 -35.25 -16.80 4.74
CA GLU A 48 -36.23 -15.82 5.22
C GLU A 48 -35.98 -15.39 6.67
N GLN A 49 -35.53 -16.29 7.54
CA GLN A 49 -35.12 -15.93 8.91
C GLN A 49 -33.95 -14.93 8.91
N VAL A 50 -32.96 -15.12 8.03
CA VAL A 50 -31.85 -14.18 7.89
C VAL A 50 -32.34 -12.83 7.35
N ARG A 51 -33.23 -12.85 6.35
CA ARG A 51 -33.82 -11.65 5.76
C ARG A 51 -34.61 -10.83 6.81
N ASP A 52 -35.40 -11.49 7.64
CA ASP A 52 -36.18 -10.84 8.69
C ASP A 52 -35.29 -10.25 9.79
N ARG A 53 -34.21 -10.93 10.15
CA ARG A 53 -33.23 -10.38 11.08
C ARG A 53 -32.55 -9.14 10.51
N ALA A 54 -32.14 -9.19 9.25
CA ALA A 54 -31.56 -8.04 8.57
C ALA A 54 -32.53 -6.86 8.56
N ARG A 55 -33.82 -7.06 8.26
CA ARG A 55 -34.84 -6.00 8.31
C ARG A 55 -34.93 -5.32 9.67
N ARG A 56 -34.94 -6.10 10.77
CA ARG A 56 -34.97 -5.55 12.13
C ARG A 56 -33.75 -4.69 12.44
N LEU A 57 -32.54 -5.21 12.18
CA LEU A 57 -31.29 -4.50 12.42
C LEU A 57 -31.13 -3.23 11.59
N LEU A 58 -31.63 -3.25 10.36
CA LEU A 58 -31.60 -2.09 9.46
C LEU A 58 -32.67 -1.04 9.80
N GLY A 59 -33.62 -1.37 10.67
CA GLY A 59 -34.80 -0.54 10.92
C GLY A 59 -35.64 -0.36 9.65
N ALA A 60 -35.78 -1.41 8.84
CA ALA A 60 -36.48 -1.41 7.56
C ALA A 60 -37.81 -2.19 7.68
N ALA A 61 -38.87 -1.50 8.12
CA ALA A 61 -40.19 -2.11 8.31
C ALA A 61 -40.92 -2.43 6.99
N GLY A 62 -40.62 -1.69 5.92
CA GLY A 62 -41.14 -1.89 4.56
C GLY A 62 -40.02 -2.01 3.54
N GLY A 63 -40.38 -2.13 2.26
CA GLY A 63 -39.43 -2.28 1.17
C GLY A 63 -38.92 -3.71 0.96
N GLN A 64 -38.07 -3.86 -0.04
CA GLN A 64 -37.48 -5.12 -0.45
C GLN A 64 -36.04 -5.20 0.04
N LEU A 65 -35.62 -6.39 0.46
CA LEU A 65 -34.24 -6.68 0.81
C LEU A 65 -33.83 -7.90 0.00
N CYS A 66 -32.86 -7.78 -0.89
CA CYS A 66 -32.36 -8.90 -1.70
C CYS A 66 -30.91 -9.23 -1.35
N PHE A 67 -30.57 -10.52 -1.40
CA PHE A 67 -29.19 -10.99 -1.27
C PHE A 67 -28.44 -10.82 -2.59
N THR A 68 -27.20 -10.35 -2.50
CA THR A 68 -26.32 -10.11 -3.65
C THR A 68 -24.97 -10.80 -3.42
N SER A 69 -24.10 -10.85 -4.42
CA SER A 69 -22.71 -11.33 -4.23
C SER A 69 -21.83 -10.35 -3.43
N GLY A 70 -22.34 -9.16 -3.13
CA GLY A 70 -21.62 -8.11 -2.40
C GLY A 70 -22.17 -6.71 -2.72
N ALA A 71 -21.62 -5.70 -2.06
CA ALA A 71 -22.08 -4.33 -2.24
C ALA A 71 -21.82 -3.78 -3.65
N THR A 72 -20.76 -4.21 -4.34
CA THR A 72 -20.53 -3.79 -5.73
C THR A 72 -21.69 -4.23 -6.63
N GLU A 73 -22.20 -5.46 -6.52
CA GLU A 73 -23.41 -5.89 -7.23
C GLU A 73 -24.61 -5.00 -6.86
N GLY A 74 -24.80 -4.74 -5.56
CA GLY A 74 -25.89 -3.87 -5.08
C GLY A 74 -25.83 -2.44 -5.64
N ILE A 75 -24.64 -1.82 -5.69
CA ILE A 75 -24.43 -0.49 -6.29
C ILE A 75 -24.78 -0.52 -7.78
N GLN A 76 -24.32 -1.54 -8.51
CA GLN A 76 -24.62 -1.68 -9.94
C GLN A 76 -26.13 -1.82 -10.18
N THR A 77 -26.82 -2.66 -9.40
CA THR A 77 -28.28 -2.83 -9.48
C THR A 77 -29.04 -1.54 -9.16
N ALA A 78 -28.65 -0.82 -8.11
CA ALA A 78 -29.29 0.43 -7.73
C ALA A 78 -29.11 1.53 -8.79
N VAL A 79 -27.89 1.69 -9.32
CA VAL A 79 -27.61 2.65 -10.40
C VAL A 79 -28.37 2.30 -11.67
N LEU A 80 -28.37 1.02 -12.08
CA LEU A 80 -29.17 0.55 -13.21
C LEU A 80 -30.66 0.87 -13.03
N SER A 81 -31.22 0.52 -11.87
CA SER A 81 -32.63 0.78 -11.53
C SER A 81 -32.99 2.25 -11.65
N ALA A 82 -32.18 3.12 -11.04
CA ALA A 82 -32.40 4.55 -11.09
C ALA A 82 -32.31 5.12 -12.51
N LEU A 83 -31.27 4.75 -13.28
CA LEU A 83 -31.08 5.27 -14.63
C LEU A 83 -32.13 4.77 -15.63
N THR A 84 -32.59 3.52 -15.49
CA THR A 84 -33.72 3.02 -16.26
C THR A 84 -34.98 3.83 -16.00
N GLU A 85 -35.29 4.15 -14.74
CA GLU A 85 -36.46 4.97 -14.42
C GLU A 85 -36.31 6.41 -14.92
N LEU A 86 -35.14 7.03 -14.75
CA LEU A 86 -34.89 8.38 -15.28
C LEU A 86 -35.05 8.43 -16.80
N ARG A 87 -34.58 7.40 -17.52
CA ARG A 87 -34.81 7.26 -18.95
C ARG A 87 -36.29 7.13 -19.28
N ARG A 88 -37.03 6.28 -18.57
CA ARG A 88 -38.48 6.10 -18.77
C ARG A 88 -39.22 7.42 -18.59
N ARG A 89 -38.95 8.17 -17.52
CA ARG A 89 -39.55 9.49 -17.25
C ARG A 89 -39.24 10.51 -18.34
N ARG A 90 -38.00 10.52 -18.83
CA ARG A 90 -37.59 11.38 -19.95
C ARG A 90 -38.35 11.03 -21.22
N ASP A 91 -38.38 9.75 -21.58
CA ASP A 91 -39.01 9.27 -22.81
C ASP A 91 -40.55 9.44 -22.76
N ALA A 92 -41.15 9.47 -21.57
CA ALA A 92 -42.57 9.78 -21.33
C ALA A 92 -42.90 11.28 -21.25
N GLY A 93 -41.90 12.18 -21.34
CA GLY A 93 -42.11 13.62 -21.20
C GLY A 93 -42.44 14.08 -19.77
N GLU A 94 -42.23 13.23 -18.77
CA GLU A 94 -42.47 13.52 -17.35
C GLU A 94 -41.34 14.35 -16.71
N THR A 95 -40.28 14.66 -17.47
CA THR A 95 -39.09 15.38 -16.99
C THR A 95 -39.08 16.82 -17.51
N GLN A 96 -39.17 17.80 -16.61
CA GLN A 96 -39.31 19.21 -16.99
C GLN A 96 -37.99 19.98 -17.14
N GLN A 97 -36.86 19.45 -16.65
CA GLN A 97 -35.55 20.12 -16.66
C GLN A 97 -34.41 19.15 -16.99
N PRO A 98 -33.27 19.62 -17.52
CA PRO A 98 -32.08 18.78 -17.68
C PRO A 98 -31.62 18.30 -16.31
N LEU A 99 -31.68 16.97 -16.10
CA LEU A 99 -31.24 16.35 -14.86
C LEU A 99 -29.72 16.18 -14.82
N GLN A 100 -29.19 15.95 -13.62
CA GLN A 100 -27.80 15.58 -13.36
C GLN A 100 -27.71 14.43 -12.36
N LEU A 101 -26.60 13.70 -12.39
CA LEU A 101 -26.26 12.63 -11.46
C LEU A 101 -25.22 13.15 -10.48
N LEU A 102 -25.52 13.08 -9.19
CA LEU A 102 -24.66 13.59 -8.13
C LEU A 102 -24.08 12.43 -7.33
N TYR A 103 -22.80 12.50 -6.98
CA TYR A 103 -22.16 11.54 -6.09
C TYR A 103 -21.23 12.23 -5.10
N GLY A 104 -21.06 11.75 -3.87
CA GLY A 104 -20.08 12.30 -2.94
C GLY A 104 -18.65 12.31 -3.52
N ALA A 105 -17.89 13.40 -3.38
CA ALA A 105 -16.52 13.46 -3.91
C ALA A 105 -15.59 12.40 -3.31
N THR A 106 -15.95 11.85 -2.15
CA THR A 106 -15.19 10.82 -1.43
C THR A 106 -15.74 9.40 -1.64
N GLU A 107 -16.75 9.19 -2.51
CA GLU A 107 -17.36 7.88 -2.80
C GLU A 107 -16.35 6.78 -3.13
N HIS A 108 -16.69 5.54 -2.78
CA HIS A 108 -15.95 4.39 -3.30
C HIS A 108 -16.07 4.35 -4.82
N LYS A 109 -14.97 4.07 -5.54
CA LYS A 109 -14.92 4.09 -7.02
C LYS A 109 -16.04 3.29 -7.69
N ALA A 110 -16.55 2.23 -7.06
CA ALA A 110 -17.71 1.48 -7.57
C ALA A 110 -18.91 2.37 -7.93
N VAL A 111 -19.15 3.47 -7.20
CA VAL A 111 -20.27 4.38 -7.44
C VAL A 111 -20.06 5.24 -8.70
N PRO A 112 -19.04 6.13 -8.79
CA PRO A 112 -18.87 6.98 -9.97
C PRO A 112 -18.55 6.17 -11.24
N GLU A 113 -17.86 5.03 -11.13
CA GLU A 113 -17.67 4.14 -12.28
C GLU A 113 -18.99 3.51 -12.75
N ALA A 114 -19.86 3.05 -11.84
CA ALA A 114 -21.19 2.54 -12.20
C ALA A 114 -22.05 3.63 -12.86
N LEU A 115 -22.06 4.84 -12.29
CA LEU A 115 -22.76 5.99 -12.86
C LEU A 115 -22.30 6.24 -14.29
N ARG A 116 -20.99 6.38 -14.53
CA ARG A 116 -20.46 6.66 -15.87
C ARG A 116 -20.74 5.51 -16.85
N HIS A 117 -20.55 4.26 -16.43
CA HIS A 117 -20.78 3.08 -17.27
C HIS A 117 -22.24 2.95 -17.73
N TRP A 118 -23.19 2.91 -16.80
CA TRP A 118 -24.61 2.71 -17.14
C TRP A 118 -25.24 3.94 -17.78
N ASN A 119 -24.83 5.15 -17.40
CA ASN A 119 -25.30 6.38 -18.03
C ASN A 119 -24.96 6.43 -19.53
N ALA A 120 -23.78 5.93 -19.90
CA ALA A 120 -23.38 5.78 -21.29
C ALA A 120 -24.11 4.61 -21.98
N LEU A 121 -24.10 3.42 -21.38
CA LEU A 121 -24.67 2.20 -21.98
C LEU A 121 -26.18 2.29 -22.23
N LEU A 122 -26.92 2.96 -21.35
CA LEU A 122 -28.37 3.15 -21.46
C LEU A 122 -28.79 4.32 -22.35
N GLY A 123 -27.84 5.11 -22.87
CA GLY A 123 -28.14 6.31 -23.67
C GLY A 123 -28.80 7.43 -22.86
N VAL A 124 -28.48 7.53 -21.58
CA VAL A 124 -29.08 8.53 -20.67
C VAL A 124 -28.30 9.85 -20.74
N HIS A 125 -26.97 9.78 -20.79
CA HIS A 125 -26.04 10.89 -21.05
C HIS A 125 -26.23 12.13 -20.15
N LEU A 126 -26.65 11.94 -18.89
CA LEU A 126 -26.75 13.04 -17.93
C LEU A 126 -25.36 13.47 -17.41
N PRO A 127 -25.14 14.75 -17.09
CA PRO A 127 -23.91 15.20 -16.43
C PRO A 127 -23.70 14.47 -15.10
N VAL A 128 -22.47 13.99 -14.85
CA VAL A 128 -22.08 13.37 -13.57
C VAL A 128 -21.19 14.34 -12.79
N ARG A 129 -21.59 14.72 -11.58
CA ARG A 129 -20.88 15.72 -10.77
C ARG A 129 -20.66 15.23 -9.34
N ALA A 130 -19.47 15.52 -8.83
CA ALA A 130 -19.14 15.27 -7.44
C ALA A 130 -19.79 16.34 -6.54
N ILE A 131 -20.38 15.92 -5.43
CA ILE A 131 -20.79 16.77 -4.31
C ILE A 131 -19.50 17.11 -3.55
N PRO A 132 -19.09 18.39 -3.47
CA PRO A 132 -17.88 18.79 -2.78
C PRO A 132 -17.93 18.38 -1.29
N VAL A 133 -16.74 18.20 -0.72
CA VAL A 133 -16.57 18.04 0.73
C VAL A 133 -15.66 19.14 1.26
N ASP A 134 -15.79 19.44 2.55
CA ASP A 134 -14.85 20.31 3.24
C ASP A 134 -13.55 19.57 3.65
N HIS A 135 -12.64 20.31 4.28
CA HIS A 135 -11.38 19.77 4.81
C HIS A 135 -11.56 18.74 5.93
N GLN A 136 -12.77 18.59 6.48
CA GLN A 136 -13.10 17.58 7.47
C GLN A 136 -13.75 16.34 6.84
N GLY A 137 -13.98 16.36 5.52
CA GLY A 137 -14.61 15.28 4.76
C GLY A 137 -16.14 15.29 4.82
N ARG A 138 -16.78 16.36 5.31
CA ARG A 138 -18.25 16.48 5.30
C ARG A 138 -18.74 17.07 3.99
N HIS A 139 -19.87 16.57 3.50
CA HIS A 139 -20.53 17.07 2.29
C HIS A 139 -20.94 18.55 2.42
N ASP A 140 -20.76 19.33 1.36
CA ASP A 140 -21.33 20.67 1.25
C ASP A 140 -22.85 20.58 1.04
N LEU A 141 -23.60 20.69 2.15
CA LEU A 141 -25.06 20.61 2.15
C LEU A 141 -25.73 21.83 1.51
N ALA A 142 -25.07 23.00 1.52
CA ALA A 142 -25.61 24.21 0.89
C ALA A 142 -25.55 24.06 -0.64
N TRP A 143 -24.41 23.58 -1.15
CA TRP A 143 -24.26 23.22 -2.55
C TRP A 143 -25.25 22.14 -2.95
N LEU A 144 -25.38 21.07 -2.17
CA LEU A 144 -26.33 20.00 -2.46
C LEU A 144 -27.78 20.51 -2.54
N ARG A 145 -28.20 21.36 -1.60
CA ARG A 145 -29.54 21.97 -1.61
C ARG A 145 -29.80 22.80 -2.86
N LEU A 146 -28.80 23.53 -3.35
CA LEU A 146 -28.90 24.31 -4.59
C LEU A 146 -29.03 23.42 -5.83
N GLN A 147 -28.34 22.27 -5.85
CA GLN A 147 -28.34 21.34 -6.99
C GLN A 147 -29.50 20.34 -6.98
N ALA A 148 -30.12 20.10 -5.81
CA ALA A 148 -31.16 19.10 -5.61
C ALA A 148 -32.37 19.20 -6.56
N PRO A 149 -32.86 20.38 -6.98
CA PRO A 149 -33.97 20.48 -7.93
C PRO A 149 -33.66 19.90 -9.32
N GLN A 150 -32.37 19.82 -9.69
CA GLN A 150 -31.91 19.27 -10.98
C GLN A 150 -31.34 17.86 -10.82
N ALA A 151 -31.33 17.28 -9.62
CA ALA A 151 -30.76 15.96 -9.39
C ALA A 151 -31.75 14.86 -9.80
N GLY A 152 -31.30 13.90 -10.61
CA GLY A 152 -32.07 12.67 -10.91
C GLY A 152 -31.74 11.53 -9.93
N LEU A 153 -30.46 11.39 -9.60
CA LEU A 153 -29.95 10.43 -8.62
C LEU A 153 -28.84 11.10 -7.82
N VAL A 154 -28.88 10.90 -6.51
CA VAL A 154 -27.86 11.31 -5.56
C VAL A 154 -27.28 10.06 -4.92
N CYS A 155 -25.95 9.92 -4.95
CA CYS A 155 -25.23 8.82 -4.33
C CYS A 155 -24.32 9.36 -3.23
N THR A 156 -24.50 8.88 -2.01
CA THR A 156 -23.62 9.23 -0.89
C THR A 156 -23.29 7.98 -0.11
N MET A 157 -22.17 7.93 0.59
CA MET A 157 -21.88 6.87 1.54
C MET A 157 -22.41 7.23 2.92
N ALA A 158 -22.68 6.23 3.75
CA ALA A 158 -22.99 6.44 5.15
C ALA A 158 -21.74 6.76 5.98
N ALA A 159 -20.61 6.14 5.67
CA ALA A 159 -19.32 6.44 6.29
C ALA A 159 -18.16 6.11 5.34
N ASN A 160 -17.11 6.91 5.39
CA ASN A 160 -15.95 6.76 4.52
C ASN A 160 -15.05 5.61 4.94
N ASN A 161 -14.77 4.70 4.00
CA ASN A 161 -13.92 3.54 4.23
C ASN A 161 -12.44 3.90 4.42
N GLU A 162 -12.02 5.11 4.07
CA GLU A 162 -10.64 5.57 4.15
C GLU A 162 -10.39 6.42 5.40
N THR A 163 -11.14 7.50 5.58
CA THR A 163 -10.99 8.46 6.69
C THR A 163 -11.85 8.11 7.91
N GLY A 164 -12.87 7.26 7.72
CA GLY A 164 -13.87 6.95 8.72
C GLY A 164 -14.97 8.01 8.84
N VAL A 165 -14.87 9.17 8.16
CA VAL A 165 -15.83 10.27 8.32
C VAL A 165 -17.25 9.79 8.05
N VAL A 166 -18.14 10.04 9.02
CA VAL A 166 -19.56 9.69 8.97
C VAL A 166 -20.33 10.80 8.28
N SER A 167 -21.13 10.44 7.29
CA SER A 167 -21.95 11.39 6.55
C SER A 167 -23.13 11.89 7.39
N ASP A 168 -23.46 13.16 7.20
CA ASP A 168 -24.67 13.78 7.76
C ASP A 168 -25.91 13.35 6.98
N LEU A 169 -26.38 12.12 7.19
CA LEU A 169 -27.51 11.59 6.43
C LEU A 169 -28.78 12.41 6.66
N ASP A 170 -28.97 13.00 7.83
CA ASP A 170 -30.13 13.85 8.13
C ASP A 170 -30.01 15.22 7.47
N GLY A 171 -28.81 15.81 7.45
CA GLY A 171 -28.51 17.02 6.70
C GLY A 171 -28.67 16.82 5.19
N ILE A 172 -28.22 15.69 4.64
CA ILE A 172 -28.41 15.30 3.23
C ILE A 172 -29.90 15.16 2.93
N ARG A 173 -30.66 14.43 3.77
CA ARG A 173 -32.12 14.31 3.64
C ARG A 173 -32.79 15.69 3.63
N ALA A 174 -32.38 16.61 4.50
CA ALA A 174 -32.90 17.97 4.56
C ALA A 174 -32.46 18.84 3.36
N ALA A 175 -31.32 18.56 2.74
CA ALA A 175 -30.89 19.22 1.50
C ALA A 175 -31.68 18.72 0.28
N LEU A 176 -32.15 17.46 0.30
CA LEU A 176 -32.98 16.86 -0.74
C LEU A 176 -34.49 17.09 -0.55
N ALA A 177 -34.90 17.84 0.47
CA ALA A 177 -36.31 18.12 0.73
C ALA A 177 -36.99 18.78 -0.48
N GLY A 178 -38.13 18.23 -0.92
CA GLY A 178 -38.86 18.69 -2.10
C GLY A 178 -38.27 18.26 -3.45
N SER A 179 -37.09 17.62 -3.49
CA SER A 179 -36.53 17.05 -4.71
C SER A 179 -37.19 15.71 -5.06
N THR A 180 -37.32 15.41 -6.34
CA THR A 180 -37.76 14.11 -6.86
C THR A 180 -36.61 13.12 -7.03
N ALA A 181 -35.36 13.55 -6.77
CA ALA A 181 -34.17 12.73 -6.88
C ALA A 181 -34.30 11.41 -6.12
N LEU A 182 -33.79 10.35 -6.73
CA LEU A 182 -33.55 9.08 -6.04
C LEU A 182 -32.29 9.21 -5.18
N TRP A 183 -32.23 8.48 -4.06
CA TRP A 183 -31.10 8.52 -3.14
C TRP A 183 -30.52 7.12 -2.85
N LEU A 184 -29.30 6.89 -3.33
CA LEU A 184 -28.49 5.72 -3.00
C LEU A 184 -27.54 6.06 -1.84
N VAL A 185 -27.59 5.26 -0.77
CA VAL A 185 -26.64 5.35 0.35
C VAL A 185 -25.74 4.13 0.43
N ASP A 186 -24.47 4.25 0.01
CA ASP A 186 -23.48 3.18 0.21
C ASP A 186 -23.28 2.94 1.71
N SER A 187 -23.81 1.81 2.18
CA SER A 187 -23.93 1.47 3.60
C SER A 187 -22.91 0.40 4.03
N VAL A 188 -21.89 0.16 3.21
CA VAL A 188 -20.85 -0.86 3.41
C VAL A 188 -20.10 -0.69 4.73
N GLN A 189 -19.86 0.54 5.16
CA GLN A 189 -19.17 0.86 6.42
C GLN A 189 -20.11 1.21 7.56
N ALA A 190 -21.43 1.07 7.40
CA ALA A 190 -22.39 1.51 8.41
C ALA A 190 -22.97 0.36 9.23
N LEU A 191 -23.37 -0.75 8.60
CA LEU A 191 -23.98 -1.86 9.34
C LEU A 191 -23.02 -2.37 10.43
N GLY A 192 -23.54 -2.55 11.64
CA GLY A 192 -22.77 -2.95 12.83
C GLY A 192 -21.82 -1.88 13.39
N LYS A 193 -21.77 -0.69 12.80
CA LYS A 193 -20.95 0.44 13.27
C LYS A 193 -21.77 1.70 13.58
N LEU A 194 -22.90 1.87 12.89
CA LEU A 194 -23.79 3.02 12.99
C LEU A 194 -25.27 2.61 12.89
N PRO A 195 -26.17 3.27 13.63
CA PRO A 195 -27.60 3.07 13.46
C PRO A 195 -28.11 3.74 12.17
N LEU A 196 -28.59 2.94 11.21
CA LEU A 196 -29.04 3.44 9.89
C LEU A 196 -30.50 3.85 9.82
N HIS A 197 -31.37 3.23 10.63
CA HIS A 197 -32.82 3.48 10.68
C HIS A 197 -33.45 3.75 9.31
N LEU A 198 -33.36 2.80 8.39
CA LEU A 198 -33.69 3.01 6.97
C LEU A 198 -35.15 3.47 6.75
N ALA A 199 -36.08 3.09 7.61
CA ALA A 199 -37.48 3.54 7.53
C ALA A 199 -37.67 5.03 7.87
N GLU A 200 -36.76 5.66 8.62
CA GLU A 200 -36.86 7.06 9.04
C GLU A 200 -36.36 8.02 7.95
N ARG A 201 -35.66 7.50 6.94
CA ARG A 201 -35.01 8.28 5.88
C ARG A 201 -35.53 7.88 4.51
N ARG A 202 -35.61 8.84 3.59
CA ARG A 202 -35.97 8.58 2.19
C ARG A 202 -34.79 8.02 1.38
N ILE A 203 -34.12 7.00 1.93
CA ILE A 203 -33.04 6.29 1.25
C ILE A 203 -33.69 5.27 0.33
N ASP A 204 -33.58 5.46 -0.98
CA ASP A 204 -34.18 4.57 -1.98
C ASP A 204 -33.42 3.25 -2.11
N TYR A 205 -32.09 3.31 -1.97
CA TYR A 205 -31.24 2.14 -2.09
C TYR A 205 -30.15 2.15 -1.03
N ALA A 206 -29.88 1.00 -0.40
CA ALA A 206 -28.76 0.84 0.53
C ALA A 206 -28.07 -0.52 0.31
N PRO A 207 -26.90 -0.56 -0.35
CA PRO A 207 -26.10 -1.77 -0.49
C PRO A 207 -25.24 -2.04 0.76
N PHE A 208 -25.06 -3.32 1.06
CA PHE A 208 -24.30 -3.86 2.19
C PHE A 208 -23.36 -4.97 1.73
N SER A 209 -22.27 -5.19 2.48
CA SER A 209 -21.28 -6.22 2.17
C SER A 209 -20.97 -7.07 3.40
N GLY A 210 -21.12 -8.39 3.30
CA GLY A 210 -20.93 -9.30 4.42
C GLY A 210 -19.50 -9.33 4.96
N HIS A 211 -18.49 -9.25 4.09
CA HIS A 211 -17.07 -9.32 4.49
C HIS A 211 -16.54 -8.08 5.23
N LYS A 212 -17.37 -7.03 5.40
CA LYS A 212 -17.10 -5.90 6.29
C LYS A 212 -17.66 -6.10 7.70
N LEU A 213 -18.45 -7.16 7.89
CA LEU A 213 -19.18 -7.51 9.10
C LEU A 213 -18.78 -8.88 9.64
N TYR A 214 -17.66 -9.44 9.19
CA TYR A 214 -17.18 -10.77 9.56
C TYR A 214 -17.94 -11.96 8.94
N ALA A 215 -18.70 -11.74 7.86
CA ALA A 215 -19.19 -12.81 7.00
C ALA A 215 -18.17 -13.14 5.90
N PRO A 216 -18.30 -14.28 5.19
CA PRO A 216 -17.45 -14.60 4.04
C PRO A 216 -17.52 -13.53 2.94
N LYS A 217 -16.48 -13.48 2.10
CA LYS A 217 -16.54 -12.74 0.83
C LYS A 217 -17.55 -13.42 -0.11
N GLY A 218 -18.14 -12.66 -1.04
CA GLY A 218 -19.11 -13.20 -2.00
C GLY A 218 -20.56 -13.25 -1.50
N ILE A 219 -20.90 -12.51 -0.43
CA ILE A 219 -22.27 -12.30 0.03
C ILE A 219 -22.47 -10.84 0.46
N GLY A 220 -23.61 -10.26 0.09
CA GLY A 220 -24.06 -8.93 0.46
C GLY A 220 -25.58 -8.84 0.45
N MET A 221 -26.08 -7.62 0.66
CA MET A 221 -27.52 -7.32 0.59
C MET A 221 -27.74 -5.99 -0.11
N LEU A 222 -28.88 -5.82 -0.75
CA LEU A 222 -29.38 -4.54 -1.23
C LEU A 222 -30.78 -4.32 -0.66
N TYR A 223 -30.93 -3.23 0.10
CA TYR A 223 -32.24 -2.71 0.46
C TYR A 223 -32.74 -1.78 -0.64
N VAL A 224 -34.02 -1.93 -0.98
CA VAL A 224 -34.77 -1.10 -1.93
C VAL A 224 -36.03 -0.62 -1.21
N ARG A 225 -36.18 0.69 -1.08
CA ARG A 225 -37.33 1.30 -0.41
C ARG A 225 -38.62 0.93 -1.14
N GLU A 226 -39.70 0.79 -0.38
CA GLU A 226 -41.02 0.62 -0.96
C GLU A 226 -41.36 1.79 -1.91
N GLY A 227 -41.81 1.45 -3.13
CA GLY A 227 -42.09 2.41 -4.19
C GLY A 227 -40.87 2.97 -4.93
N ALA A 228 -39.64 2.62 -4.54
CA ALA A 228 -38.46 2.92 -5.36
C ALA A 228 -38.45 2.02 -6.62
N PRO A 229 -37.99 2.54 -7.77
CA PRO A 229 -37.93 1.75 -8.99
C PRO A 229 -36.89 0.64 -8.86
N PHE A 230 -37.09 -0.46 -9.57
CA PHE A 230 -36.18 -1.60 -9.53
C PHE A 230 -36.05 -2.25 -10.90
N THR A 231 -34.81 -2.45 -11.35
CA THR A 231 -34.45 -3.16 -12.58
C THR A 231 -33.46 -4.27 -12.21
N PRO A 232 -33.82 -5.56 -12.37
CA PRO A 232 -32.90 -6.66 -12.08
C PRO A 232 -31.64 -6.58 -12.95
N LEU A 233 -30.46 -6.61 -12.31
CA LEU A 233 -29.18 -6.71 -13.01
C LEU A 233 -28.98 -8.11 -13.61
N MET A 234 -29.41 -9.15 -12.87
CA MET A 234 -29.37 -10.55 -13.28
C MET A 234 -30.80 -11.06 -13.43
N THR A 235 -31.21 -11.39 -14.65
CA THR A 235 -32.52 -11.94 -15.00
C THR A 235 -32.46 -13.45 -15.21
N GLY A 236 -33.55 -14.17 -14.96
CA GLY A 236 -33.57 -15.63 -15.04
C GLY A 236 -34.71 -16.27 -14.24
N GLY A 237 -34.41 -17.36 -13.54
CA GLY A 237 -35.37 -18.31 -12.94
C GLY A 237 -36.20 -17.84 -11.74
N GLY A 238 -36.34 -16.53 -11.51
CA GLY A 238 -37.25 -15.99 -10.49
C GLY A 238 -36.76 -16.06 -9.04
N GLN A 239 -35.49 -16.40 -8.78
CA GLN A 239 -34.91 -16.33 -7.43
C GLN A 239 -34.99 -14.92 -6.82
N GLU A 240 -34.94 -14.83 -5.49
CA GLU A 240 -35.13 -13.58 -4.74
C GLU A 240 -36.42 -12.82 -5.15
N GLY A 241 -37.50 -13.53 -5.49
CA GLY A 241 -38.75 -12.93 -5.97
C GLY A 241 -38.62 -12.26 -7.34
N ALA A 242 -37.81 -12.84 -8.23
CA ALA A 242 -37.40 -12.29 -9.52
C ALA A 242 -36.57 -10.99 -9.46
N LEU A 243 -36.13 -10.58 -8.27
CA LEU A 243 -35.30 -9.39 -8.10
C LEU A 243 -33.84 -9.65 -8.49
N ARG A 244 -33.35 -10.88 -8.28
CA ARG A 244 -31.95 -11.26 -8.53
C ARG A 244 -31.87 -12.76 -8.83
N ALA A 245 -31.71 -13.11 -10.11
CA ALA A 245 -31.66 -14.50 -10.53
C ALA A 245 -30.37 -15.25 -10.13
N GLY A 246 -30.45 -16.58 -10.18
CA GLY A 246 -29.37 -17.51 -9.83
C GLY A 246 -29.60 -18.15 -8.47
N THR A 247 -29.33 -19.46 -8.37
CA THR A 247 -29.51 -20.23 -7.13
C THR A 247 -28.83 -19.54 -5.95
N GLU A 248 -29.55 -19.41 -4.86
CA GLU A 248 -29.14 -18.61 -3.72
C GLU A 248 -27.92 -19.22 -3.01
N ASN A 249 -26.96 -18.38 -2.62
CA ASN A 249 -25.78 -18.78 -1.86
C ASN A 249 -26.16 -19.04 -0.39
N ILE A 250 -26.83 -20.16 -0.11
CA ILE A 250 -27.33 -20.47 1.23
C ILE A 250 -26.19 -20.57 2.26
N ALA A 251 -25.00 -21.04 1.87
CA ALA A 251 -23.83 -21.05 2.75
C ALA A 251 -23.41 -19.63 3.17
N GLY A 252 -23.36 -18.69 2.21
CA GLY A 252 -23.08 -17.28 2.49
C GLY A 252 -24.18 -16.60 3.31
N ILE A 253 -25.44 -16.89 3.00
CA ILE A 253 -26.62 -16.35 3.71
C ILE A 253 -26.64 -16.85 5.16
N ALA A 254 -26.36 -18.12 5.41
CA ALA A 254 -26.28 -18.69 6.75
C ALA A 254 -25.17 -18.03 7.59
N ALA A 255 -23.99 -17.86 7.00
CA ALA A 255 -22.87 -17.20 7.65
C ALA A 255 -23.18 -15.73 8.00
N LEU A 256 -23.78 -15.00 7.06
CA LEU A 256 -24.29 -13.65 7.30
C LEU A 256 -25.36 -13.64 8.39
N GLY A 257 -26.24 -14.65 8.41
CA GLY A 257 -27.25 -14.85 9.43
C GLY A 257 -26.71 -14.89 10.85
N GLU A 258 -25.61 -15.61 11.07
CA GLU A 258 -24.94 -15.68 12.39
C GLU A 258 -24.27 -14.37 12.78
N VAL A 259 -23.66 -13.67 11.82
CA VAL A 259 -23.14 -12.31 12.06
C VAL A 259 -24.26 -11.38 12.52
N LEU A 260 -25.38 -11.37 11.80
CA LEU A 260 -26.53 -10.56 12.14
C LEU A 260 -27.12 -10.98 13.49
N ARG A 261 -27.14 -12.28 13.82
CA ARG A 261 -27.58 -12.76 15.14
C ARG A 261 -26.73 -12.17 16.26
N ALA A 262 -25.41 -12.20 16.09
CA ALA A 262 -24.46 -11.68 17.06
C ALA A 262 -24.58 -10.15 17.22
N LEU A 263 -24.85 -9.43 16.13
CA LEU A 263 -25.16 -7.99 16.17
C LEU A 263 -26.45 -7.72 16.96
N GLU A 264 -27.51 -8.49 16.71
CA GLU A 264 -28.81 -8.35 17.38
C GLU A 264 -28.73 -8.70 18.88
N ALA A 265 -27.91 -9.69 19.24
CA ALA A 265 -27.72 -10.12 20.63
C ALA A 265 -26.80 -9.17 21.43
N GLY A 266 -25.89 -8.45 20.78
CA GLY A 266 -24.92 -7.58 21.44
C GLY A 266 -23.87 -8.32 22.27
N ASP A 267 -23.60 -9.59 21.97
CA ASP A 267 -22.74 -10.49 22.78
C ASP A 267 -21.30 -10.63 22.24
N THR A 268 -21.06 -10.23 20.99
CA THR A 268 -19.80 -10.50 20.27
C THR A 268 -19.02 -9.24 19.92
N PHE A 269 -19.72 -8.12 19.70
CA PHE A 269 -19.11 -6.87 19.25
C PHE A 269 -19.04 -5.90 20.41
N ALA A 270 -17.91 -5.19 20.54
CA ALA A 270 -17.73 -4.16 21.53
C ALA A 270 -18.72 -3.01 21.32
N ASP A 271 -19.18 -2.43 22.42
CA ASP A 271 -20.03 -1.24 22.40
C ASP A 271 -19.26 0.02 21.95
N GLN A 272 -20.00 1.08 21.68
CA GLN A 272 -19.42 2.31 21.15
C GLN A 272 -18.37 2.94 22.09
N GLU A 273 -18.60 2.91 23.41
CA GLU A 273 -17.67 3.46 24.40
C GLU A 273 -16.32 2.71 24.38
N THR A 274 -16.38 1.37 24.35
CA THR A 274 -15.19 0.52 24.27
C THR A 274 -14.42 0.76 22.97
N LEU A 275 -15.12 0.85 21.83
CA LEU A 275 -14.49 1.13 20.54
C LEU A 275 -13.81 2.51 20.52
N LEU A 276 -14.43 3.54 21.10
CA LEU A 276 -13.82 4.87 21.23
C LEU A 276 -12.55 4.81 22.08
N ALA A 277 -12.58 4.12 23.23
CA ALA A 277 -11.43 3.94 24.09
C ALA A 277 -10.28 3.18 23.39
N HIS A 278 -10.60 2.16 22.58
CA HIS A 278 -9.61 1.44 21.77
C HIS A 278 -8.93 2.37 20.75
N ARG A 279 -9.72 3.20 20.06
CA ARG A 279 -9.19 4.18 19.12
C ARG A 279 -8.29 5.21 19.79
N GLU A 280 -8.68 5.73 20.95
CA GLU A 280 -7.87 6.68 21.70
C GLU A 280 -6.53 6.09 22.12
N ARG A 281 -6.52 4.84 22.60
CA ARG A 281 -5.27 4.12 22.93
C ARG A 281 -4.34 3.98 21.72
N LEU A 282 -4.89 3.59 20.57
CA LEU A 282 -4.13 3.47 19.32
C LEU A 282 -3.62 4.83 18.83
N ALA A 283 -4.45 5.87 18.92
CA ALA A 283 -4.08 7.23 18.54
C ALA A 283 -2.93 7.76 19.39
N LEU A 284 -2.99 7.56 20.71
CA LEU A 284 -1.89 7.92 21.63
C LEU A 284 -0.61 7.14 21.31
N ALA A 285 -0.71 5.84 21.06
CA ALA A 285 0.45 5.04 20.67
C ALA A 285 1.09 5.52 19.36
N LEU A 286 0.28 5.92 18.38
CA LEU A 286 0.74 6.51 17.12
C LEU A 286 1.44 7.85 17.33
N THR A 287 0.84 8.76 18.10
CA THR A 287 1.43 10.08 18.39
C THR A 287 2.75 9.94 19.15
N ASP A 288 2.83 9.00 20.10
CA ASP A 288 4.07 8.74 20.85
C ASP A 288 5.15 8.06 19.98
N ALA A 289 4.74 7.21 19.04
CA ALA A 289 5.66 6.59 18.10
C ALA A 289 6.21 7.57 17.06
N PHE A 290 5.35 8.49 16.58
CA PHE A 290 5.64 9.39 15.46
C PHE A 290 5.32 10.85 15.84
N PRO A 291 6.24 11.56 16.51
CA PRO A 291 6.07 12.98 16.80
C PRO A 291 5.82 13.79 15.54
N GLY A 292 4.83 14.70 15.59
CA GLY A 292 4.42 15.50 14.43
C GLY A 292 3.43 14.80 13.48
N LEU A 293 3.00 13.58 13.79
CA LEU A 293 1.90 12.91 13.08
C LEU A 293 0.66 13.80 13.02
N VAL A 294 0.01 13.82 11.87
CA VAL A 294 -1.24 14.52 11.63
C VAL A 294 -2.35 13.52 11.34
N PHE A 295 -3.50 13.68 12.00
CA PHE A 295 -4.70 12.93 11.65
C PHE A 295 -5.43 13.67 10.53
N ASN A 296 -5.78 12.95 9.46
CA ASN A 296 -6.38 13.51 8.25
C ASN A 296 -7.89 13.74 8.38
N ALA A 297 -8.51 13.26 9.47
CA ALA A 297 -9.92 13.48 9.77
C ALA A 297 -10.15 13.66 11.27
N PRO A 298 -11.12 14.50 11.69
CA PRO A 298 -11.45 14.69 13.10
C PRO A 298 -12.02 13.41 13.74
N PRO A 299 -11.48 12.94 14.89
CA PRO A 299 -12.00 11.74 15.56
C PRO A 299 -13.49 11.82 15.93
N SER A 300 -14.00 13.01 16.24
CA SER A 300 -15.42 13.24 16.56
C SER A 300 -16.37 13.00 15.38
N LEU A 301 -15.86 13.08 14.14
CA LEU A 301 -16.63 12.86 12.93
C LEU A 301 -16.38 11.49 12.31
N SER A 302 -15.35 10.77 12.75
CA SER A 302 -14.96 9.48 12.20
C SER A 302 -15.53 8.30 13.00
N LEU A 303 -15.72 7.18 12.30
CA LEU A 303 -16.03 5.88 12.90
C LEU A 303 -15.08 5.56 14.06
N PRO A 304 -15.57 4.94 15.14
CA PRO A 304 -14.76 4.63 16.31
C PRO A 304 -13.70 3.56 15.99
N THR A 305 -13.81 2.86 14.87
CA THR A 305 -12.85 1.81 14.48
C THR A 305 -11.78 2.29 13.50
N THR A 306 -11.72 3.58 13.16
CA THR A 306 -10.88 4.08 12.05
C THR A 306 -10.00 5.24 12.47
N LEU A 307 -8.72 5.17 12.08
CA LEU A 307 -7.74 6.25 12.12
C LEU A 307 -7.14 6.40 10.72
N ASN A 308 -7.01 7.64 10.27
CA ASN A 308 -6.31 7.99 9.03
C ASN A 308 -5.33 9.11 9.33
N PHE A 309 -4.06 8.89 9.03
CA PHE A 309 -2.98 9.79 9.43
C PHE A 309 -1.86 9.85 8.39
N ALA A 310 -1.04 10.88 8.47
CA ALA A 310 0.22 11.00 7.76
C ALA A 310 1.31 11.44 8.73
N VAL A 311 2.57 11.09 8.44
CA VAL A 311 3.72 11.54 9.22
C VAL A 311 4.59 12.41 8.32
N PRO A 312 4.81 13.70 8.65
CA PRO A 312 5.71 14.56 7.88
C PRO A 312 7.08 13.92 7.67
N GLY A 313 7.61 14.04 6.45
CA GLY A 313 8.92 13.48 6.07
C GLY A 313 8.96 11.97 5.85
N LEU A 314 7.86 11.23 6.11
CA LEU A 314 7.80 9.79 5.87
C LEU A 314 6.83 9.43 4.74
N ALA A 315 7.31 8.64 3.80
CA ALA A 315 6.46 8.03 2.78
C ALA A 315 5.53 6.98 3.40
N SER A 316 4.29 6.89 2.91
CA SER A 316 3.32 5.86 3.32
C SER A 316 3.88 4.45 3.18
N ARG A 317 4.62 4.19 2.10
CA ARG A 317 5.26 2.90 1.84
C ARG A 317 6.21 2.47 2.97
N LEU A 318 7.01 3.39 3.49
CA LEU A 318 7.95 3.11 4.59
C LEU A 318 7.18 2.73 5.85
N LEU A 319 6.12 3.47 6.19
CA LEU A 319 5.28 3.15 7.35
C LEU A 319 4.60 1.78 7.20
N LEU A 320 4.11 1.45 5.99
CA LEU A 320 3.49 0.15 5.71
C LEU A 320 4.48 -1.01 5.88
N ASP A 321 5.70 -0.87 5.38
CA ASP A 321 6.74 -1.90 5.53
C ASP A 321 7.21 -2.01 7.00
N LEU A 322 7.29 -0.88 7.71
CA LEU A 322 7.61 -0.83 9.15
C LEU A 322 6.56 -1.54 10.02
N PHE A 323 5.27 -1.22 9.82
CA PHE A 323 4.19 -1.87 10.56
C PHE A 323 4.12 -3.36 10.25
N ASP A 324 4.30 -3.74 8.99
CA ASP A 324 4.28 -5.15 8.62
C ASP A 324 5.42 -5.94 9.25
N ALA A 325 6.62 -5.34 9.32
CA ALA A 325 7.76 -5.91 10.02
C ALA A 325 7.47 -6.13 11.52
N ALA A 326 6.67 -5.25 12.14
CA ALA A 326 6.17 -5.44 13.51
C ALA A 326 4.93 -6.36 13.60
N GLY A 327 4.57 -7.06 12.53
CA GLY A 327 3.42 -7.96 12.49
C GLY A 327 2.06 -7.26 12.53
N LEU A 328 1.99 -5.97 12.18
CA LEU A 328 0.78 -5.16 12.09
C LEU A 328 0.35 -5.00 10.63
N ARG A 329 -0.89 -5.34 10.29
CA ARG A 329 -1.44 -5.14 8.94
C ARG A 329 -2.25 -3.85 8.90
N VAL A 330 -1.77 -2.85 8.17
CA VAL A 330 -2.47 -1.57 7.91
C VAL A 330 -2.47 -1.26 6.41
N SER A 331 -3.17 -0.22 5.98
CA SER A 331 -3.31 0.13 4.55
C SER A 331 -2.85 1.57 4.25
N GLY A 332 -2.42 1.86 3.03
CA GLY A 332 -2.09 3.22 2.55
C GLY A 332 -3.29 4.02 2.01
N GLY A 333 -4.52 3.58 2.29
CA GLY A 333 -5.77 4.15 1.76
C GLY A 333 -6.76 3.08 1.29
N SER A 334 -7.51 3.33 0.22
CA SER A 334 -8.30 2.27 -0.46
C SER A 334 -7.38 1.13 -0.93
N ALA A 335 -7.79 -0.14 -0.74
CA ALA A 335 -6.93 -1.30 -1.09
C ALA A 335 -6.49 -1.29 -2.57
N CYS A 336 -7.31 -0.73 -3.47
CA CYS A 336 -7.03 -0.59 -4.90
C CYS A 336 -5.97 0.47 -5.22
N SER A 337 -5.82 1.52 -4.40
CA SER A 337 -4.78 2.56 -4.57
C SER A 337 -3.47 2.20 -3.88
N ALA A 338 -3.52 1.45 -2.78
CA ALA A 338 -2.34 1.04 -2.00
C ALA A 338 -1.32 0.22 -2.81
N ALA A 339 -1.78 -0.63 -3.74
CA ALA A 339 -0.90 -1.41 -4.61
C ALA A 339 -0.14 -0.57 -5.65
N LYS A 340 -0.62 0.64 -5.97
CA LYS A 340 -0.08 1.53 -7.00
C LYS A 340 0.60 2.79 -6.45
N ALA A 341 0.68 2.94 -5.11
CA ALA A 341 1.20 4.13 -4.43
C ALA A 341 0.64 5.46 -4.97
N GLN A 342 -0.62 5.46 -5.44
CA GLN A 342 -1.27 6.67 -5.92
C GLN A 342 -1.75 7.52 -4.74
N PRO A 343 -1.68 8.86 -4.85
CA PRO A 343 -2.26 9.75 -3.85
C PRO A 343 -3.73 9.42 -3.56
N SER A 344 -4.16 9.68 -2.33
CA SER A 344 -5.55 9.51 -1.92
C SER A 344 -6.45 10.54 -2.59
N TYR A 345 -7.28 10.10 -3.54
CA TYR A 345 -8.31 10.94 -4.15
C TYR A 345 -9.33 11.46 -3.11
N VAL A 346 -9.50 10.74 -2.00
CA VAL A 346 -10.38 11.17 -0.88
C VAL A 346 -9.78 12.38 -0.19
N LEU A 347 -8.48 12.34 0.13
CA LEU A 347 -7.79 13.47 0.76
C LEU A 347 -7.58 14.64 -0.21
N GLU A 348 -7.37 14.37 -1.51
CA GLU A 348 -7.40 15.39 -2.55
C GLU A 348 -8.77 16.09 -2.63
N ALA A 349 -9.87 15.33 -2.57
CA ALA A 349 -11.22 15.89 -2.52
C ALA A 349 -11.47 16.74 -1.26
N MET A 350 -10.82 16.40 -0.15
CA MET A 350 -10.82 17.20 1.08
C MET A 350 -9.89 18.43 1.01
N GLY A 351 -9.17 18.64 -0.10
CA GLY A 351 -8.23 19.75 -0.26
C GLY A 351 -6.97 19.63 0.59
N MET A 352 -6.58 18.40 0.97
CA MET A 352 -5.35 18.17 1.71
C MET A 352 -4.10 18.45 0.85
N PRO A 353 -2.98 18.91 1.44
CA PRO A 353 -1.71 19.05 0.74
C PRO A 353 -1.26 17.75 0.06
N ALA A 354 -0.67 17.85 -1.13
CA ALA A 354 -0.26 16.70 -1.95
C ALA A 354 0.65 15.69 -1.21
N TRP A 355 1.49 16.17 -0.29
CA TRP A 355 2.34 15.31 0.54
C TRP A 355 1.51 14.46 1.50
N GLN A 356 0.45 15.01 2.11
CA GLN A 356 -0.43 14.27 3.02
C GLN A 356 -1.22 13.21 2.26
N SER A 357 -1.77 13.56 1.10
CA SER A 357 -2.51 12.63 0.25
C SER A 357 -1.64 11.45 -0.22
N SER A 358 -0.35 11.68 -0.45
CA SER A 358 0.61 10.63 -0.85
C SER A 358 1.15 9.80 0.34
N ALA A 359 1.20 10.40 1.53
CA ALA A 359 1.76 9.79 2.74
C ALA A 359 0.70 9.17 3.67
N ALA A 360 -0.57 9.16 3.28
CA ALA A 360 -1.66 8.68 4.12
C ALA A 360 -1.55 7.18 4.47
N VAL A 361 -1.87 6.87 5.72
CA VAL A 361 -2.00 5.52 6.26
C VAL A 361 -3.35 5.41 6.97
N ARG A 362 -4.10 4.37 6.63
CA ARG A 362 -5.32 3.95 7.33
C ARG A 362 -4.99 2.79 8.26
N LEU A 363 -5.34 2.98 9.53
CA LEU A 363 -5.40 1.93 10.54
C LEU A 363 -6.87 1.76 10.92
N SER A 364 -7.39 0.55 10.77
CA SER A 364 -8.78 0.23 11.12
C SER A 364 -8.87 -1.12 11.81
N PHE A 365 -9.30 -1.14 13.06
CA PHE A 365 -9.48 -2.37 13.83
C PHE A 365 -10.92 -2.87 13.72
N GLY A 366 -11.12 -4.11 14.13
CA GLY A 366 -12.39 -4.79 14.12
C GLY A 366 -13.26 -4.47 15.35
N ALA A 367 -14.58 -4.43 15.17
CA ALA A 367 -15.52 -4.26 16.29
C ALA A 367 -15.57 -5.48 17.24
N ALA A 368 -15.08 -6.65 16.82
CA ALA A 368 -14.96 -7.86 17.64
C ALA A 368 -13.53 -8.05 18.20
N ASP A 369 -12.63 -7.10 18.00
CA ASP A 369 -11.25 -7.22 18.50
C ASP A 369 -11.20 -6.97 20.01
N SER A 370 -10.38 -7.74 20.72
CA SER A 370 -10.28 -7.66 22.18
C SER A 370 -9.39 -6.50 22.66
N CYS A 371 -9.60 -6.04 23.89
CA CYS A 371 -8.72 -5.08 24.57
C CYS A 371 -7.25 -5.52 24.53
N GLU A 372 -7.00 -6.82 24.72
CA GLU A 372 -5.65 -7.38 24.73
C GLU A 372 -4.97 -7.26 23.35
N LEU A 373 -5.70 -7.52 22.26
CA LEU A 373 -5.19 -7.31 20.90
C LEU A 373 -4.81 -5.84 20.67
N ILE A 374 -5.66 -4.91 21.12
CA ILE A 374 -5.39 -3.47 21.03
C ILE A 374 -4.16 -3.07 21.85
N GLU A 375 -3.98 -3.61 23.06
CA GLU A 375 -2.80 -3.34 23.89
C GLU A 375 -1.51 -3.86 23.24
N ARG A 376 -1.54 -5.07 22.66
CA ARG A 376 -0.41 -5.60 21.88
C ARG A 376 -0.13 -4.75 20.63
N ALA A 377 -1.17 -4.25 19.96
CA ALA A 377 -1.03 -3.34 18.83
C ALA A 377 -0.32 -2.04 19.25
N CYS A 378 -0.76 -1.41 20.33
CA CYS A 378 -0.14 -0.21 20.89
C CYS A 378 1.35 -0.42 21.21
N ALA A 379 1.70 -1.55 21.83
CA ALA A 379 3.09 -1.88 22.14
C ALA A 379 3.95 -1.99 20.87
N ARG A 380 3.45 -2.65 19.83
CA ARG A 380 4.15 -2.80 18.54
C ARG A 380 4.27 -1.48 17.77
N ILE A 381 3.24 -0.64 17.80
CA ILE A 381 3.29 0.72 17.21
C ILE A 381 4.41 1.54 17.88
N ARG A 382 4.53 1.50 19.21
CA ARG A 382 5.61 2.18 19.94
C ARG A 382 6.99 1.61 19.59
N ALA A 383 7.09 0.29 19.42
CA ALA A 383 8.31 -0.35 18.94
C ALA A 383 8.71 0.13 17.53
N CYS A 384 7.74 0.31 16.62
CA CYS A 384 7.99 0.90 15.30
C CYS A 384 8.64 2.29 15.41
N GLY A 385 8.07 3.17 16.23
CA GLY A 385 8.64 4.50 16.48
C GLY A 385 10.05 4.43 17.09
N ALA A 386 10.27 3.52 18.04
CA ALA A 386 11.59 3.29 18.63
C ALA A 386 12.60 2.77 17.59
N SER A 387 12.19 1.87 16.70
CA SER A 387 13.03 1.35 15.62
C SER A 387 13.43 2.46 14.64
N LEU A 388 12.48 3.29 14.18
CA LEU A 388 12.84 4.42 13.30
C LEU A 388 13.81 5.39 13.97
N ARG A 389 13.58 5.75 15.26
CA ARG A 389 14.51 6.60 16.01
C ARG A 389 15.89 5.97 16.15
N ALA A 390 15.94 4.68 16.46
CA ALA A 390 17.17 3.91 16.58
C ALA A 390 17.95 3.86 15.25
N HIS A 391 17.28 4.03 14.11
CA HIS A 391 17.88 4.03 12.77
C HIS A 391 17.91 5.41 12.10
N GLY A 392 17.58 6.48 12.83
CA GLY A 392 17.70 7.85 12.33
C GLY A 392 16.68 8.24 11.25
N LEU A 393 15.56 7.53 11.16
CA LEU A 393 14.48 7.79 10.19
C LEU A 393 13.34 8.60 10.79
N THR A 394 13.65 9.54 11.68
CA THR A 394 12.67 10.44 12.30
C THR A 394 13.21 11.86 12.30
N VAL A 395 12.33 12.83 12.04
CA VAL A 395 12.64 14.28 11.94
C VAL A 395 13.41 14.83 13.16
N HIS A 396 13.26 14.20 14.33
CA HIS A 396 13.88 14.62 15.60
C HIS A 396 14.82 13.58 16.22
N ALA A 397 15.40 12.66 15.44
CA ALA A 397 16.36 11.70 15.99
C ALA A 397 17.54 12.45 16.63
N PRO A 398 17.92 12.14 17.89
CA PRO A 398 19.10 12.74 18.50
C PRO A 398 20.35 12.37 17.69
N ALA A 399 21.30 13.29 17.62
CA ALA A 399 22.60 13.04 17.01
C ALA A 399 23.25 11.82 17.71
N GLY A 400 23.57 10.80 16.94
CA GLY A 400 24.19 9.57 17.43
C GLY A 400 25.69 9.59 17.15
N ASN A 401 26.43 8.65 17.71
CA ASN A 401 27.83 8.45 17.34
C ASN A 401 28.03 7.10 16.64
N THR A 402 27.06 6.73 15.79
CA THR A 402 27.07 5.42 15.12
C THR A 402 27.92 5.45 13.86
N THR A 403 28.57 4.33 13.54
CA THR A 403 29.30 4.16 12.28
C THR A 403 28.32 3.68 11.19
N PRO A 404 28.38 4.21 9.95
CA PRO A 404 27.58 3.71 8.84
C PRO A 404 27.84 2.23 8.53
N THR A 405 26.81 1.52 8.07
CA THR A 405 26.93 0.16 7.53
C THR A 405 27.45 0.21 6.10
N GLY A 406 28.78 0.12 5.94
CA GLY A 406 29.45 0.05 4.65
C GLY A 406 29.86 1.42 4.07
N LEU A 407 30.64 1.36 2.99
CA LEU A 407 31.23 2.53 2.32
C LEU A 407 30.22 3.23 1.41
N VAL A 408 29.34 2.49 0.73
CA VAL A 408 28.39 3.04 -0.26
C VAL A 408 26.96 2.68 0.11
N THR A 409 26.09 3.69 0.18
CA THR A 409 24.63 3.51 0.30
C THR A 409 23.96 4.04 -0.95
N ARG A 410 23.09 3.23 -1.55
CA ARG A 410 22.32 3.57 -2.75
C ARG A 410 20.86 3.87 -2.39
N PHE A 411 20.34 4.96 -2.93
CA PHE A 411 18.93 5.36 -2.90
C PHE A 411 18.37 5.41 -4.32
N VAL A 412 17.08 5.09 -4.49
CA VAL A 412 16.45 5.02 -5.82
C VAL A 412 15.02 5.58 -5.77
N VAL A 413 14.68 6.49 -6.69
CA VAL A 413 13.30 6.95 -6.95
C VAL A 413 13.04 6.92 -8.45
N ASP A 414 12.00 6.21 -8.87
CA ASP A 414 11.56 6.14 -10.27
C ASP A 414 12.71 5.83 -11.26
N GLY A 415 13.61 4.92 -10.87
CA GLY A 415 14.79 4.55 -11.66
C GLY A 415 16.01 5.45 -11.43
N ALA A 416 15.84 6.71 -11.06
CA ALA A 416 16.96 7.61 -10.75
C ALA A 416 17.71 7.14 -9.50
N CYS A 417 19.04 7.14 -9.57
CA CYS A 417 19.91 6.62 -8.52
C CYS A 417 20.67 7.75 -7.83
N CYS A 418 20.78 7.67 -6.51
CA CYS A 418 21.61 8.53 -5.68
C CYS A 418 22.55 7.66 -4.84
N TYR A 419 23.81 8.07 -4.72
CA TYR A 419 24.82 7.34 -3.96
C TYR A 419 25.44 8.22 -2.88
N LEU A 420 25.48 7.70 -1.66
CA LEU A 420 26.19 8.28 -0.53
C LEU A 420 27.42 7.42 -0.24
N VAL A 421 28.60 7.99 -0.42
CA VAL A 421 29.89 7.36 -0.11
C VAL A 421 30.38 7.92 1.22
N ALA A 422 30.62 7.07 2.21
CA ALA A 422 30.92 7.47 3.57
C ALA A 422 32.11 6.69 4.15
N ASP A 423 33.19 7.40 4.46
CA ASP A 423 34.33 6.83 5.17
C ASP A 423 34.14 6.94 6.69
N ALA A 424 34.18 5.80 7.37
CA ALA A 424 34.05 5.71 8.82
C ALA A 424 35.25 6.31 9.57
N THR A 425 36.45 6.33 8.97
CA THR A 425 37.69 6.67 9.68
C THR A 425 37.85 8.18 9.90
N ARG A 426 37.72 8.98 8.84
CA ARG A 426 37.75 10.44 8.90
C ARG A 426 36.37 11.06 8.97
N ARG A 427 35.32 10.25 8.85
CA ARG A 427 33.93 10.70 8.83
C ARG A 427 33.70 11.72 7.72
N HIS A 428 34.26 11.47 6.54
CA HIS A 428 33.95 12.27 5.36
C HIS A 428 32.91 11.54 4.53
N CYS A 429 32.02 12.29 3.87
CA CYS A 429 31.09 11.72 2.91
C CYS A 429 31.00 12.54 1.62
N VAL A 430 30.68 11.84 0.53
CA VAL A 430 30.41 12.41 -0.79
C VAL A 430 29.03 11.94 -1.23
N LEU A 431 28.24 12.87 -1.77
CA LEU A 431 26.95 12.56 -2.37
C LEU A 431 27.09 12.61 -3.88
N ILE A 432 26.58 11.61 -4.59
CA ILE A 432 26.65 11.53 -6.06
C ILE A 432 25.23 11.36 -6.58
N ASP A 433 24.86 12.17 -7.57
CA ASP A 433 23.51 12.25 -8.15
C ASP A 433 22.43 12.42 -7.08
N PRO A 434 22.48 13.51 -6.27
CA PRO A 434 21.46 13.76 -5.26
C PRO A 434 20.06 13.86 -5.85
N LEU A 435 19.06 13.38 -5.11
CA LEU A 435 17.65 13.45 -5.48
C LEU A 435 16.85 14.23 -4.43
N PRO A 436 15.93 15.14 -4.81
CA PRO A 436 15.21 15.96 -3.84
C PRO A 436 14.39 15.11 -2.86
N ALA A 437 13.86 13.98 -3.33
CA ALA A 437 13.08 13.03 -2.54
C ALA A 437 13.86 12.37 -1.38
N HIS A 438 15.20 12.36 -1.43
CA HIS A 438 16.05 11.77 -0.39
C HIS A 438 16.80 12.80 0.45
N THR A 439 16.68 14.10 0.18
CA THR A 439 17.39 15.16 0.91
C THR A 439 17.17 15.06 2.41
N GLU A 440 15.94 14.85 2.86
CA GLU A 440 15.64 14.74 4.29
C GLU A 440 16.31 13.49 4.92
N GLN A 441 16.23 12.34 4.24
CA GLN A 441 16.87 11.11 4.69
C GLN A 441 18.40 11.25 4.78
N ILE A 442 19.03 11.90 3.79
CA ILE A 442 20.48 12.11 3.74
C ILE A 442 20.94 13.08 4.82
N THR A 443 20.21 14.17 5.05
CA THR A 443 20.54 15.14 6.10
C THR A 443 20.39 14.54 7.50
N GLN A 444 19.35 13.73 7.73
CA GLN A 444 19.19 12.97 8.97
C GLN A 444 20.33 11.97 9.19
N TRP A 445 20.70 11.22 8.14
CA TRP A 445 21.84 10.31 8.18
C TRP A 445 23.12 11.06 8.55
N GLN A 446 23.41 12.20 7.92
CA GLN A 446 24.66 12.91 8.11
C GLN A 446 24.76 13.54 9.50
N ARG A 447 23.66 14.10 10.04
CA ARG A 447 23.57 14.57 11.43
C ARG A 447 23.79 13.43 12.44
N ARG A 448 23.26 12.24 12.15
CA ARG A 448 23.38 11.06 13.00
C ARG A 448 24.79 10.47 13.01
N HIS A 449 25.50 10.52 11.90
CA HIS A 449 26.83 9.91 11.80
C HIS A 449 27.95 10.93 12.00
N HIS A 450 27.63 12.21 12.16
CA HIS A 450 28.58 13.33 12.25
C HIS A 450 29.63 13.29 11.13
N HIS A 451 29.19 13.01 9.89
CA HIS A 451 30.09 13.02 8.74
C HIS A 451 30.14 14.41 8.13
N THR A 452 31.33 14.86 7.73
CA THR A 452 31.51 16.09 6.97
C THR A 452 31.27 15.79 5.49
N LEU A 453 30.32 16.50 4.89
CA LEU A 453 30.10 16.46 3.45
C LEU A 453 31.27 17.19 2.76
N VAL A 454 32.03 16.49 1.92
CA VAL A 454 33.22 17.03 1.25
C VAL A 454 33.04 17.24 -0.25
N ALA A 455 32.00 16.65 -0.86
CA ALA A 455 31.57 16.98 -2.22
C ALA A 455 30.12 16.54 -2.48
N VAL A 456 29.46 17.23 -3.41
CA VAL A 456 28.17 16.83 -4.01
C VAL A 456 28.39 16.79 -5.52
N LEU A 457 28.39 15.60 -6.10
CA LEU A 457 28.75 15.37 -7.50
C LEU A 457 27.53 15.01 -8.34
N ALA A 458 27.60 15.25 -9.65
CA ALA A 458 26.61 14.82 -10.63
C ALA A 458 27.27 14.09 -11.80
N THR A 459 26.68 12.97 -12.21
CA THR A 459 27.06 12.30 -13.45
C THR A 459 26.44 12.95 -14.69
N THR A 460 25.43 13.82 -14.53
CA THR A 460 24.83 14.62 -15.61
C THR A 460 24.39 16.01 -15.14
N SER A 461 24.53 17.05 -15.98
CA SER A 461 24.19 18.45 -15.66
C SER A 461 22.70 18.81 -15.78
N ARG A 462 21.79 17.83 -15.83
CA ARG A 462 20.35 18.06 -16.06
C ARG A 462 19.75 19.04 -15.02
N ILE A 463 18.66 19.72 -15.39
CA ILE A 463 17.84 20.61 -14.51
C ILE A 463 17.55 19.97 -13.14
N ALA A 464 17.40 18.64 -13.09
CA ALA A 464 17.20 17.87 -11.86
C ALA A 464 18.36 17.99 -10.85
N HIS A 465 19.62 18.07 -11.31
CA HIS A 465 20.77 18.24 -10.43
C HIS A 465 20.77 19.61 -9.75
N ALA A 466 20.56 20.69 -10.53
CA ALA A 466 20.46 22.04 -9.98
C ALA A 466 19.32 22.17 -8.95
N ALA A 467 18.16 21.57 -9.23
CA ALA A 467 17.04 21.52 -8.29
C ALA A 467 17.38 20.75 -7.01
N SER A 468 18.14 19.66 -7.12
CA SER A 468 18.57 18.83 -5.99
C SER A 468 19.58 19.56 -5.12
N VAL A 469 20.58 20.22 -5.71
CA VAL A 469 21.55 21.06 -5.00
C VAL A 469 20.85 22.22 -4.28
N ALA A 470 19.89 22.90 -4.94
CA ALA A 470 19.10 23.95 -4.30
C ALA A 470 18.33 23.42 -3.07
N THR A 471 17.74 22.23 -3.19
CA THR A 471 17.03 21.57 -2.08
C THR A 471 17.99 21.22 -0.93
N LEU A 472 19.19 20.72 -1.23
CA LEU A 472 20.24 20.44 -0.25
C LEU A 472 20.74 21.71 0.45
N CYS A 473 20.98 22.80 -0.29
CA CYS A 473 21.35 24.09 0.29
C CYS A 473 20.29 24.62 1.26
N ALA A 474 19.01 24.45 0.94
CA ALA A 474 17.92 24.85 1.83
C ALA A 474 17.85 23.97 3.09
N ALA A 475 18.04 22.66 2.95
CA ALA A 475 17.96 21.72 4.06
C ALA A 475 19.22 21.72 4.96
N PHE A 476 20.38 22.07 4.40
CA PHE A 476 21.66 21.96 5.08
C PHE A 476 22.73 22.99 4.66
N PRO A 477 22.46 24.29 4.91
CA PRO A 477 23.23 25.39 4.38
C PRO A 477 24.69 25.41 4.86
N GLU A 478 24.95 25.10 6.14
CA GLU A 478 26.30 25.16 6.71
C GLU A 478 27.27 24.19 6.02
N SER A 479 26.85 22.94 5.77
CA SER A 479 27.70 21.98 5.09
C SER A 479 27.84 22.26 3.60
N MET A 480 26.81 22.80 2.95
CA MET A 480 26.92 23.22 1.55
C MET A 480 27.86 24.42 1.40
N GLN A 481 27.85 25.37 2.34
CA GLN A 481 28.79 26.50 2.36
C GLN A 481 30.24 26.06 2.58
N ALA A 482 30.47 24.99 3.36
CA ALA A 482 31.80 24.45 3.63
C ALA A 482 32.50 23.83 2.41
N LEU A 483 31.76 23.50 1.33
CA LEU A 483 32.30 22.87 0.12
C LEU A 483 33.19 23.80 -0.73
N GLY A 484 33.15 25.12 -0.49
CA GLY A 484 33.96 26.07 -1.25
C GLY A 484 33.54 26.20 -2.72
N ALA A 485 34.47 26.61 -3.58
CA ALA A 485 34.21 26.77 -5.01
C ALA A 485 34.21 25.40 -5.73
N VAL A 486 33.16 25.15 -6.51
CA VAL A 486 32.97 23.89 -7.25
C VAL A 486 32.70 24.15 -8.74
N GLU A 487 33.08 23.19 -9.57
CA GLU A 487 32.78 23.12 -10.99
C GLU A 487 31.28 22.82 -11.25
N PRO A 488 30.77 22.91 -12.50
CA PRO A 488 29.34 22.74 -12.79
C PRO A 488 28.71 21.41 -12.33
N LEU A 489 29.49 20.32 -12.32
CA LEU A 489 29.06 19.00 -11.83
C LEU A 489 29.42 18.77 -10.35
N GLY A 490 29.81 19.83 -9.64
CA GLY A 490 30.07 19.84 -8.21
C GLY A 490 31.46 19.35 -7.79
N TRP A 491 32.38 19.14 -8.75
CA TRP A 491 33.76 18.79 -8.47
C TRP A 491 34.50 19.96 -7.78
N PRO A 492 35.25 19.75 -6.69
CA PRO A 492 35.98 20.85 -6.02
C PRO A 492 37.04 21.48 -6.94
N GLN A 493 37.02 22.81 -7.05
CA GLN A 493 37.88 23.53 -7.99
C GLN A 493 39.36 23.39 -7.63
N GLY A 494 40.19 22.94 -8.59
CA GLY A 494 41.64 22.80 -8.40
C GLY A 494 42.08 21.50 -7.74
N GLU A 495 41.15 20.61 -7.40
CA GLU A 495 41.46 19.30 -6.84
C GLU A 495 41.58 18.22 -7.92
N HIS A 496 42.60 17.36 -7.82
CA HIS A 496 42.78 16.22 -8.74
C HIS A 496 42.08 14.95 -8.25
N GLN A 497 41.76 14.87 -6.95
CA GLN A 497 41.08 13.73 -6.33
C GLN A 497 40.39 14.17 -5.04
N ILE A 498 39.32 13.48 -4.65
CA ILE A 498 38.65 13.69 -3.37
C ILE A 498 39.07 12.57 -2.41
N GLN A 499 39.73 12.91 -1.31
CA GLN A 499 40.23 11.94 -0.33
C GLN A 499 39.18 11.63 0.76
N LEU A 500 38.86 10.36 0.93
CA LEU A 500 37.90 9.82 1.92
C LEU A 500 38.59 8.79 2.82
N GLY A 501 39.36 9.26 3.80
CA GLY A 501 40.15 8.39 4.67
C GLY A 501 41.18 7.59 3.88
N HIS A 502 41.02 6.28 3.82
CA HIS A 502 41.83 5.38 3.00
C HIS A 502 41.34 5.21 1.55
N HIS A 503 40.17 5.75 1.24
CA HIS A 503 39.56 5.71 -0.09
C HIS A 503 39.80 7.02 -0.84
N ARG A 504 39.69 6.99 -2.17
CA ARG A 504 39.74 8.20 -2.99
C ARG A 504 38.75 8.13 -4.14
N ILE A 505 38.21 9.28 -4.53
CA ILE A 505 37.41 9.43 -5.75
C ILE A 505 38.22 10.24 -6.76
N THR A 506 38.29 9.76 -8.00
CA THR A 506 38.94 10.45 -9.12
C THR A 506 37.93 10.68 -10.25
N GLN A 507 38.01 11.82 -10.91
CA GLN A 507 37.23 12.07 -12.12
C GLN A 507 37.78 11.24 -13.28
N LEU A 508 36.88 10.59 -14.01
CA LEU A 508 37.17 9.93 -15.27
C LEU A 508 36.84 10.92 -16.39
N ALA A 509 37.72 11.01 -17.39
CA ALA A 509 37.52 11.87 -18.56
C ALA A 509 37.44 11.01 -19.84
N PRO A 510 36.30 10.35 -20.12
CA PRO A 510 36.16 9.56 -21.33
C PRO A 510 36.17 10.45 -22.59
N PRO A 511 36.66 9.94 -23.73
CA PRO A 511 36.71 10.70 -24.98
C PRO A 511 35.31 11.15 -25.41
N GLY A 512 35.18 12.40 -25.84
CA GLY A 512 33.90 12.94 -26.33
C GLY A 512 32.95 13.47 -25.24
N HIS A 513 33.39 13.56 -23.98
CA HIS A 513 32.59 14.15 -22.91
C HIS A 513 32.33 15.64 -23.15
N SER A 514 31.06 16.04 -23.17
CA SER A 514 30.66 17.43 -23.00
C SER A 514 30.87 17.85 -21.54
N ALA A 515 30.89 19.16 -21.27
CA ALA A 515 30.92 19.70 -19.90
C ALA A 515 29.72 19.27 -19.03
N ASP A 516 28.75 18.58 -19.63
CA ASP A 516 27.46 18.18 -19.06
C ASP A 516 27.40 16.72 -18.58
N ALA A 517 28.47 15.95 -18.74
CA ALA A 517 28.54 14.54 -18.35
C ALA A 517 29.78 14.28 -17.47
N GLY A 518 29.57 13.55 -16.37
CA GLY A 518 30.60 13.19 -15.41
C GLY A 518 30.66 11.67 -15.18
N ALA A 519 31.86 11.17 -14.95
CA ALA A 519 32.10 9.81 -14.48
C ALA A 519 33.16 9.83 -13.38
N TYR A 520 32.97 9.01 -12.35
CA TYR A 520 33.81 9.05 -11.14
C TYR A 520 34.21 7.65 -10.71
N ALA A 521 35.51 7.42 -10.49
CA ALA A 521 36.01 6.15 -9.96
C ALA A 521 36.28 6.27 -8.46
N LEU A 522 35.65 5.40 -7.67
CA LEU A 522 35.96 5.19 -6.27
C LEU A 522 36.96 4.05 -6.14
N HIS A 523 38.15 4.38 -5.65
CA HIS A 523 39.23 3.45 -5.39
C HIS A 523 39.17 3.02 -3.93
N THR A 524 38.98 1.71 -3.71
CA THR A 524 38.95 1.10 -2.37
C THR A 524 40.19 0.24 -2.16
N LEU A 525 40.62 0.05 -0.90
CA LEU A 525 41.76 -0.82 -0.58
C LEU A 525 41.41 -2.31 -0.72
N ASP A 526 40.17 -2.70 -0.37
CA ASP A 526 39.82 -4.10 -0.12
C ASP A 526 38.59 -4.62 -0.91
N GLN A 527 37.83 -3.76 -1.62
CA GLN A 527 36.51 -4.09 -2.16
C GLN A 527 36.39 -3.98 -3.69
N GLY A 528 37.52 -3.92 -4.40
CA GLY A 528 37.54 -3.65 -5.83
C GLY A 528 37.25 -2.18 -6.18
N GLN A 529 37.11 -1.88 -7.46
CA GLN A 529 36.90 -0.51 -7.95
C GLN A 529 35.42 -0.30 -8.31
N LEU A 530 34.80 0.77 -7.80
CA LEU A 530 33.44 1.16 -8.18
C LEU A 530 33.51 2.39 -9.09
N ALA A 531 32.67 2.47 -10.12
CA ALA A 531 32.63 3.64 -10.99
C ALA A 531 31.18 4.14 -11.15
N PHE A 532 30.94 5.39 -10.77
CA PHE A 532 29.66 6.07 -10.96
C PHE A 532 29.63 6.65 -12.36
N VAL A 533 28.70 6.17 -13.18
CA VAL A 533 28.61 6.50 -14.59
C VAL A 533 27.19 7.00 -14.93
N GLY A 534 27.12 8.16 -15.57
CA GLY A 534 25.85 8.70 -16.05
C GLY A 534 25.28 7.87 -17.20
N ALA A 535 23.97 8.02 -17.48
CA ALA A 535 23.28 7.28 -18.54
C ALA A 535 23.91 7.49 -19.93
N ALA A 536 24.50 8.67 -20.18
CA ALA A 536 25.17 8.99 -21.44
C ALA A 536 26.46 8.16 -21.66
N ALA A 537 27.26 7.95 -20.61
CA ALA A 537 28.49 7.16 -20.69
C ALA A 537 28.22 5.66 -20.91
N MET A 538 27.01 5.19 -20.55
CA MET A 538 26.56 3.82 -20.79
C MET A 538 25.93 3.58 -22.16
N ALA A 539 25.56 4.64 -22.87
CA ALA A 539 24.89 4.56 -24.17
C ALA A 539 25.85 4.59 -25.37
N ASP A 540 27.09 5.03 -25.16
CA ASP A 540 28.11 5.16 -26.21
C ASP A 540 29.16 4.03 -26.13
N ALA A 541 29.31 3.26 -27.22
CA ALA A 541 30.24 2.14 -27.29
C ALA A 541 31.71 2.58 -27.18
N GLY A 542 32.05 3.79 -27.66
CA GLY A 542 33.40 4.34 -27.54
C GLY A 542 33.76 4.65 -26.08
N SER A 543 32.82 5.24 -25.34
CA SER A 543 32.95 5.52 -23.91
C SER A 543 33.09 4.24 -23.08
N LEU A 544 32.32 3.20 -23.39
CA LEU A 544 32.44 1.89 -22.73
C LEU A 544 33.80 1.24 -22.97
N HIS A 545 34.30 1.24 -24.21
CA HIS A 545 35.62 0.72 -24.54
C HIS A 545 36.75 1.51 -23.86
N TRP A 546 36.61 2.82 -23.71
CA TRP A 546 37.59 3.60 -22.96
C TRP A 546 37.56 3.26 -21.46
N LEU A 547 36.37 3.07 -20.88
CA LEU A 547 36.22 2.67 -19.47
C LEU A 547 36.87 1.31 -19.21
N THR A 548 36.90 0.38 -20.17
CA THR A 548 37.58 -0.92 -20.00
C THR A 548 39.10 -0.79 -19.93
N GLN A 549 39.67 0.28 -20.47
CA GLN A 549 41.10 0.60 -20.36
C GLN A 549 41.42 1.41 -19.09
N ALA A 550 40.49 2.25 -18.65
CA ALA A 550 40.69 3.17 -17.53
C ALA A 550 40.41 2.56 -16.15
N LEU A 551 39.63 1.49 -16.10
CA LEU A 551 39.19 0.83 -14.86
C LEU A 551 39.71 -0.61 -14.77
N ALA A 552 39.76 -1.14 -13.55
CA ALA A 552 40.11 -2.53 -13.31
C ALA A 552 39.08 -3.48 -13.96
N PRO A 553 39.47 -4.67 -14.46
CA PRO A 553 38.57 -5.58 -15.18
C PRO A 553 37.30 -5.99 -14.41
N HIS A 554 37.37 -6.03 -13.08
CA HIS A 554 36.25 -6.38 -12.19
C HIS A 554 35.54 -5.15 -11.59
N ALA A 555 35.77 -3.96 -12.15
CA ALA A 555 35.12 -2.76 -11.66
C ALA A 555 33.60 -2.85 -11.87
N LEU A 556 32.84 -2.41 -10.85
CA LEU A 556 31.38 -2.32 -10.94
C LEU A 556 30.99 -0.92 -11.40
N LEU A 557 30.29 -0.86 -12.54
CA LEU A 557 29.68 0.35 -13.08
C LEU A 557 28.32 0.58 -12.42
N LEU A 558 28.13 1.77 -11.87
CA LEU A 558 26.96 2.19 -11.11
C LEU A 558 26.21 3.28 -11.90
N PRO A 559 24.95 3.06 -12.30
CA PRO A 559 24.22 4.01 -13.14
C PRO A 559 23.71 5.21 -12.35
N GLY A 560 23.59 6.37 -13.00
CA GLY A 560 22.70 7.46 -12.54
C GLY A 560 21.20 7.15 -12.72
N HIS A 561 20.82 6.18 -13.57
CA HIS A 561 19.44 5.74 -13.82
C HIS A 561 19.32 4.24 -14.12
N ASP A 562 18.37 3.53 -13.50
CA ASP A 562 18.25 2.07 -13.50
C ASP A 562 16.81 1.57 -13.69
N ASP A 563 16.19 1.91 -14.84
CA ASP A 563 14.81 1.50 -15.17
C ASP A 563 14.65 -0.03 -15.26
N ALA A 564 15.68 -0.71 -15.74
CA ALA A 564 15.67 -2.15 -15.95
C ALA A 564 16.20 -2.95 -14.73
N GLN A 565 16.37 -2.27 -13.58
CA GLN A 565 16.79 -2.86 -12.30
C GLN A 565 18.05 -3.74 -12.43
N HIS A 566 19.03 -3.28 -13.19
CA HIS A 566 20.36 -3.88 -13.33
C HIS A 566 21.18 -3.80 -12.06
N PHE A 567 20.95 -2.80 -11.23
CA PHE A 567 21.68 -2.53 -9.99
C PHE A 567 23.14 -2.09 -10.21
N ALA A 568 23.94 -2.89 -10.93
CA ALA A 568 25.31 -2.60 -11.35
C ALA A 568 25.69 -3.46 -12.59
N TRP A 569 26.76 -3.09 -13.30
CA TRP A 569 27.34 -3.89 -14.39
C TRP A 569 28.84 -4.15 -14.15
N THR A 570 29.37 -5.21 -14.76
CA THR A 570 30.81 -5.33 -15.02
C THR A 570 31.15 -4.80 -16.41
N LEU A 571 32.40 -4.40 -16.61
CA LEU A 571 32.89 -3.87 -17.90
C LEU A 571 32.68 -4.84 -19.08
N GLY A 572 32.94 -6.14 -18.88
CA GLY A 572 32.73 -7.16 -19.92
C GLY A 572 31.27 -7.35 -20.36
N GLN A 573 30.30 -6.92 -19.54
CA GLN A 573 28.88 -7.00 -19.89
C GLN A 573 28.34 -5.76 -20.57
N ALA A 574 28.91 -4.60 -20.25
CA ALA A 574 28.54 -3.34 -20.88
C ALA A 574 28.83 -3.39 -22.39
N GLU A 575 29.94 -4.00 -22.82
CA GLU A 575 30.29 -4.22 -24.23
C GLU A 575 29.37 -5.24 -24.95
N CYS A 576 28.77 -6.19 -24.23
CA CYS A 576 27.93 -7.26 -24.80
C CYS A 576 26.41 -6.96 -24.85
N SER A 577 25.97 -5.75 -24.46
CA SER A 577 24.56 -5.45 -24.10
C SER A 577 23.53 -5.38 -25.25
N LYS A 578 23.71 -6.12 -26.34
CA LYS A 578 22.64 -6.42 -27.33
C LYS A 578 22.09 -7.85 -27.25
N ALA A 579 22.64 -8.74 -26.41
CA ALA A 579 22.43 -10.20 -26.59
C ALA A 579 21.86 -11.00 -25.40
N LEU A 580 21.42 -10.42 -24.28
CA LEU A 580 20.91 -11.20 -23.13
C LEU A 580 19.53 -10.70 -22.65
N HIS A 581 18.51 -10.96 -23.48
CA HIS A 581 17.09 -10.89 -23.12
C HIS A 581 16.48 -12.29 -22.97
N THR A 582 17.23 -13.25 -22.43
CA THR A 582 16.68 -14.50 -21.95
C THR A 582 16.58 -14.42 -20.42
N GLU A 583 15.36 -14.20 -19.93
CA GLU A 583 15.02 -14.43 -18.51
C GLU A 583 15.51 -15.84 -18.15
N PRO A 584 16.51 -15.99 -17.25
CA PRO A 584 16.98 -17.31 -16.85
C PRO A 584 15.85 -18.02 -16.10
N GLU A 585 15.87 -19.36 -16.10
CA GLU A 585 15.01 -20.22 -15.29
C GLU A 585 14.59 -19.60 -13.96
N ALA A 586 13.30 -19.74 -13.62
CA ALA A 586 12.60 -19.13 -12.49
C ALA A 586 13.53 -18.71 -11.34
N LEU A 587 13.88 -17.40 -11.32
CA LEU A 587 14.71 -16.69 -10.34
C LEU A 587 14.27 -16.93 -8.88
N THR A 588 13.00 -17.25 -8.71
CA THR A 588 12.37 -17.54 -7.43
C THR A 588 12.38 -19.04 -7.14
N LEU A 589 12.68 -19.40 -5.90
CA LEU A 589 12.50 -20.76 -5.42
C LEU A 589 11.19 -20.85 -4.63
N SER A 590 10.30 -21.71 -5.13
CA SER A 590 9.10 -22.14 -4.41
C SER A 590 9.48 -23.06 -3.25
N ARG A 591 8.49 -23.38 -2.42
CA ARG A 591 8.67 -24.30 -1.29
C ARG A 591 9.11 -25.69 -1.73
N GLU A 592 8.52 -26.24 -2.78
CA GLU A 592 8.88 -27.56 -3.29
C GLU A 592 10.30 -27.57 -3.85
N ARG A 593 10.70 -26.50 -4.55
CA ARG A 593 12.01 -26.40 -5.20
C ARG A 593 13.14 -26.18 -4.20
N LEU A 594 12.88 -25.54 -3.06
CA LEU A 594 13.91 -25.28 -2.05
C LEU A 594 14.55 -26.55 -1.50
N HIS A 595 13.76 -27.60 -1.26
CA HIS A 595 14.29 -28.89 -0.78
C HIS A 595 15.09 -29.62 -1.86
N LEU A 596 14.64 -29.56 -3.12
CA LEU A 596 15.34 -30.17 -4.25
C LEU A 596 16.66 -29.43 -4.55
N GLN A 597 16.68 -28.11 -4.41
CA GLN A 597 17.84 -27.28 -4.71
C GLN A 597 18.93 -27.36 -3.63
N PHE A 598 18.55 -27.43 -2.35
CA PHE A 598 19.49 -27.39 -1.21
C PHE A 598 19.51 -28.68 -0.37
N GLY A 599 19.00 -29.79 -0.92
CA GLY A 599 19.03 -31.11 -0.27
C GLY A 599 20.42 -31.76 -0.23
N THR A 600 21.43 -31.18 -0.91
CA THR A 600 22.82 -31.64 -0.91
C THR A 600 23.80 -30.48 -0.72
N SER A 601 24.99 -30.78 -0.18
CA SER A 601 26.11 -29.82 0.01
C SER A 601 26.51 -29.16 -1.31
N PRO A 602 26.91 -27.87 -1.33
CA PRO A 602 27.19 -26.99 -0.19
C PRO A 602 25.97 -26.22 0.35
N ALA A 603 25.97 -25.95 1.67
CA ALA A 603 24.93 -25.18 2.34
C ALA A 603 24.76 -23.78 1.71
N PRO A 604 23.55 -23.23 1.59
CA PRO A 604 23.37 -21.91 1.01
C PRO A 604 23.89 -20.78 1.93
N LEU A 605 24.43 -19.71 1.33
CA LEU A 605 24.55 -18.41 1.98
C LEU A 605 23.17 -17.76 2.01
N LEU A 606 22.70 -17.36 3.19
CA LEU A 606 21.39 -16.73 3.36
C LEU A 606 21.58 -15.23 3.52
N VAL A 607 20.85 -14.43 2.74
CA VAL A 607 21.00 -12.98 2.75
C VAL A 607 19.65 -12.30 3.00
N ASP A 608 19.55 -11.64 4.14
CA ASP A 608 18.42 -10.79 4.50
C ASP A 608 18.62 -9.39 3.91
N VAL A 609 17.83 -9.05 2.89
CA VAL A 609 17.90 -7.74 2.21
C VAL A 609 16.85 -6.74 2.68
N ARG A 610 16.22 -6.99 3.84
CA ARG A 610 15.36 -5.99 4.49
C ARG A 610 16.17 -4.80 5.01
N GLU A 611 15.50 -3.67 5.24
CA GLU A 611 16.14 -2.49 5.81
C GLU A 611 16.44 -2.70 7.30
N PRO A 612 17.43 -1.99 7.88
CA PRO A 612 17.80 -2.14 9.28
C PRO A 612 16.64 -1.96 10.27
N TYR A 613 15.73 -1.02 9.99
CA TYR A 613 14.55 -0.78 10.84
C TYR A 613 13.56 -1.96 10.83
N GLU A 614 13.54 -2.78 9.78
CA GLU A 614 12.72 -4.00 9.70
C GLU A 614 13.40 -5.16 10.44
N HIS A 615 14.73 -5.25 10.37
CA HIS A 615 15.52 -6.26 11.10
C HIS A 615 15.33 -6.16 12.61
N ALA A 616 15.12 -4.95 13.14
CA ALA A 616 14.94 -4.71 14.56
C ALA A 616 13.52 -5.04 15.08
N LEU A 617 12.53 -5.18 14.20
CA LEU A 617 11.12 -5.39 14.56
C LEU A 617 10.62 -6.80 14.25
N GLY A 618 11.04 -7.34 13.11
CA GLY A 618 10.58 -8.63 12.63
C GLY A 618 11.37 -9.77 13.24
N ASP A 619 10.67 -10.86 13.55
CA ASP A 619 11.35 -12.12 13.81
C ASP A 619 12.25 -12.44 12.61
N ARG A 620 13.48 -12.86 12.90
CA ARG A 620 14.27 -13.56 11.89
C ARG A 620 13.53 -14.87 11.59
N PRO A 621 13.50 -15.34 10.33
CA PRO A 621 13.02 -16.69 10.06
C PRO A 621 13.68 -17.63 11.07
N ASP A 622 12.86 -18.39 11.82
CA ASP A 622 13.36 -19.41 12.75
C ASP A 622 13.93 -20.54 11.89
N LEU A 623 15.20 -20.36 11.54
CA LEU A 623 16.02 -21.34 10.82
C LEU A 623 16.56 -22.40 11.80
N GLY A 624 15.90 -22.64 12.95
CA GLY A 624 16.39 -23.54 13.98
C GLY A 624 17.46 -22.88 14.87
N GLN A 625 17.13 -22.75 16.15
CA GLN A 625 17.99 -22.39 17.29
C GLN A 625 19.16 -21.43 17.01
N GLY A 626 18.90 -20.13 17.25
CA GLY A 626 19.94 -19.11 17.33
C GLY A 626 20.30 -18.46 15.98
N VAL A 627 21.23 -17.51 16.01
CA VAL A 627 21.74 -16.84 14.81
C VAL A 627 22.44 -17.89 13.95
N HIS A 628 21.78 -18.39 12.91
CA HIS A 628 22.38 -19.33 11.98
C HIS A 628 23.67 -18.70 11.40
N PRO A 629 24.83 -19.38 11.47
CA PRO A 629 26.13 -18.79 11.15
C PRO A 629 26.26 -18.30 9.69
N ASN A 630 25.39 -18.81 8.80
CA ASN A 630 25.40 -18.47 7.37
C ASN A 630 24.39 -17.37 6.97
N VAL A 631 23.81 -16.60 7.91
CA VAL A 631 22.90 -15.48 7.59
C VAL A 631 23.64 -14.16 7.62
N GLN A 632 23.62 -13.44 6.50
CA GLN A 632 24.11 -12.07 6.38
C GLN A 632 22.95 -11.08 6.28
N ALA A 633 22.96 -10.04 7.11
CA ALA A 633 22.02 -8.92 7.00
C ALA A 633 22.65 -7.84 6.11
N VAL A 634 22.17 -7.74 4.87
CA VAL A 634 22.69 -6.79 3.88
C VAL A 634 21.51 -6.07 3.24
N PRO A 635 21.08 -4.91 3.80
CA PRO A 635 20.01 -4.12 3.22
C PRO A 635 20.24 -3.86 1.73
N LEU A 636 19.18 -3.81 0.94
CA LEU A 636 19.30 -3.63 -0.50
C LEU A 636 20.07 -2.36 -0.87
N GLY A 637 19.89 -1.25 -0.12
CA GLY A 637 20.65 -0.02 -0.33
C GLY A 637 22.16 -0.15 -0.09
N SER A 638 22.58 -1.13 0.71
CA SER A 638 23.99 -1.42 1.03
C SER A 638 24.55 -2.63 0.27
N LEU A 639 23.79 -3.23 -0.65
CA LEU A 639 24.17 -4.44 -1.40
C LEU A 639 25.53 -4.30 -2.09
N LEU A 640 25.86 -3.09 -2.60
CA LEU A 640 27.10 -2.79 -3.30
C LEU A 640 28.36 -3.12 -2.48
N ASN A 641 28.28 -3.02 -1.15
CA ASN A 641 29.42 -3.31 -0.27
C ASN A 641 29.69 -4.81 -0.13
N ALA A 642 28.69 -5.65 -0.39
CA ALA A 642 28.80 -7.11 -0.23
C ALA A 642 29.04 -7.84 -1.56
N LEU A 643 28.64 -7.23 -2.69
CA LEU A 643 28.82 -7.80 -4.03
C LEU A 643 30.26 -8.26 -4.32
N PRO A 644 31.33 -7.48 -4.05
CA PRO A 644 32.70 -7.91 -4.33
C PRO A 644 33.08 -9.21 -3.62
N THR A 645 32.65 -9.36 -2.36
CA THR A 645 32.87 -10.59 -1.59
C THR A 645 32.07 -11.76 -2.16
N TRP A 646 30.83 -11.54 -2.57
CA TRP A 646 30.00 -12.62 -3.13
C TRP A 646 30.43 -13.07 -4.52
N LEU A 647 31.04 -12.18 -5.32
CA LEU A 647 31.62 -12.53 -6.61
C LEU A 647 32.88 -13.40 -6.47
N GLY A 648 33.50 -13.43 -5.29
CA GLY A 648 34.58 -14.35 -4.95
C GLY A 648 34.11 -15.71 -4.41
N LEU A 649 32.80 -15.96 -4.30
CA LEU A 649 32.29 -17.27 -3.86
C LEU A 649 32.58 -18.35 -4.92
N GLU A 650 32.66 -19.60 -4.48
CA GLU A 650 32.70 -20.75 -5.38
C GLU A 650 31.45 -20.74 -6.28
N ALA A 651 31.61 -21.02 -7.58
CA ALA A 651 30.55 -20.86 -8.57
C ALA A 651 29.29 -21.70 -8.27
N ASP A 652 29.44 -22.83 -7.58
CA ASP A 652 28.38 -23.74 -7.16
C ASP A 652 27.76 -23.37 -5.79
N ARG A 653 28.39 -22.48 -5.00
CA ARG A 653 27.87 -22.04 -3.70
C ARG A 653 26.54 -21.31 -3.87
N PRO A 654 25.42 -21.84 -3.33
CA PRO A 654 24.16 -21.16 -3.51
C PRO A 654 24.02 -19.93 -2.62
N VAL A 655 23.37 -18.89 -3.15
CA VAL A 655 23.01 -17.69 -2.39
C VAL A 655 21.51 -17.52 -2.44
N LEU A 656 20.84 -17.52 -1.29
CA LEU A 656 19.40 -17.32 -1.18
C LEU A 656 19.13 -15.97 -0.52
N PHE A 657 18.59 -15.05 -1.31
CA PHE A 657 18.11 -13.76 -0.83
C PHE A 657 16.66 -13.89 -0.35
N TYR A 658 16.35 -13.21 0.73
CA TYR A 658 14.98 -13.04 1.18
C TYR A 658 14.74 -11.61 1.69
N CYS A 659 13.52 -11.16 1.48
CA CYS A 659 12.97 -9.96 2.09
C CYS A 659 11.51 -10.21 2.45
N ARG A 660 10.77 -9.18 2.85
CA ARG A 660 9.35 -9.33 3.21
C ARG A 660 8.49 -9.91 2.08
N SER A 661 8.46 -9.29 0.90
CA SER A 661 7.53 -9.64 -0.19
C SER A 661 8.16 -10.39 -1.38
N GLY A 662 9.49 -10.55 -1.36
CA GLY A 662 10.25 -11.13 -2.48
C GLY A 662 10.79 -10.09 -3.49
N ASN A 663 10.29 -8.85 -3.49
CA ASN A 663 10.67 -7.86 -4.50
C ASN A 663 12.16 -7.45 -4.41
N ARG A 664 12.62 -7.03 -3.21
CA ARG A 664 14.02 -6.65 -3.00
C ARG A 664 14.98 -7.83 -3.15
N SER A 665 14.58 -9.03 -2.69
CA SER A 665 15.42 -10.22 -2.84
C SER A 665 15.50 -10.68 -4.29
N ALA A 666 14.43 -10.54 -5.07
CA ALA A 666 14.47 -10.79 -6.51
C ALA A 666 15.43 -9.83 -7.21
N GLN A 667 15.43 -8.53 -6.85
CA GLN A 667 16.39 -7.57 -7.38
C GLN A 667 17.83 -7.93 -7.03
N ALA A 668 18.11 -8.27 -5.77
CA ALA A 668 19.44 -8.70 -5.32
C ALA A 668 19.91 -9.98 -6.03
N ALA A 669 19.04 -10.98 -6.16
CA ALA A 669 19.34 -12.22 -6.89
C ALA A 669 19.63 -11.95 -8.38
N ARG A 670 18.83 -11.09 -9.02
CA ARG A 670 19.05 -10.69 -10.43
C ARG A 670 20.39 -9.99 -10.60
N ALA A 671 20.74 -9.07 -9.68
CA ALA A 671 22.01 -8.37 -9.69
C ALA A 671 23.19 -9.34 -9.61
N LEU A 672 23.17 -10.25 -8.62
CA LEU A 672 24.27 -11.20 -8.42
C LEU A 672 24.40 -12.22 -9.57
N ARG A 673 23.28 -12.73 -10.11
CA ARG A 673 23.28 -13.59 -11.31
C ARG A 673 23.88 -12.88 -12.52
N ARG A 674 23.44 -11.64 -12.76
CA ARG A 674 23.96 -10.83 -13.86
C ARG A 674 25.47 -10.70 -13.72
N LEU A 675 25.99 -10.42 -12.53
CA LEU A 675 27.43 -10.24 -12.34
C LEU A 675 28.27 -11.54 -12.42
N GLY A 676 27.66 -12.70 -12.69
CA GLY A 676 28.35 -13.94 -13.02
C GLY A 676 28.08 -15.12 -12.08
N HIS A 677 27.35 -14.90 -10.98
CA HIS A 677 27.05 -15.95 -10.01
C HIS A 677 25.66 -16.57 -10.24
N ALA A 678 25.59 -17.57 -11.12
CA ALA A 678 24.33 -18.17 -11.57
C ALA A 678 23.48 -18.77 -10.43
N ASN A 679 24.11 -19.25 -9.36
CA ASN A 679 23.46 -19.90 -8.21
C ASN A 679 22.90 -18.92 -7.15
N ALA A 680 22.47 -17.74 -7.56
CA ALA A 680 21.73 -16.77 -6.73
C ALA A 680 20.22 -16.94 -6.90
N TRP A 681 19.44 -16.90 -5.82
CA TRP A 681 18.00 -17.16 -5.82
C TRP A 681 17.25 -16.19 -4.92
N SER A 682 15.98 -15.92 -5.24
CA SER A 682 15.07 -15.22 -4.33
C SER A 682 14.06 -16.19 -3.73
N LEU A 683 13.74 -16.00 -2.46
CA LEU A 683 12.60 -16.68 -1.84
C LEU A 683 11.29 -16.21 -2.49
N GLU A 684 10.51 -17.14 -3.04
CA GLU A 684 9.22 -16.82 -3.68
C GLU A 684 8.23 -16.24 -2.67
N GLY A 685 7.67 -15.06 -2.98
CA GLY A 685 6.76 -14.33 -2.09
C GLY A 685 7.40 -13.74 -0.83
N GLY A 686 8.71 -13.91 -0.64
CA GLY A 686 9.44 -13.46 0.55
C GLY A 686 8.92 -14.08 1.85
N LEU A 687 9.27 -13.50 3.00
CA LEU A 687 8.83 -13.99 4.30
C LEU A 687 7.30 -13.94 4.50
N ALA A 688 6.57 -13.12 3.75
CA ALA A 688 5.12 -12.99 3.88
C ALA A 688 4.36 -14.27 3.53
N LEU A 689 4.85 -15.10 2.61
CA LEU A 689 4.24 -16.39 2.26
C LEU A 689 4.83 -17.57 3.04
N TRP A 690 5.77 -17.30 3.95
CA TRP A 690 6.57 -18.31 4.63
C TRP A 690 6.36 -18.21 6.14
N THR A 691 5.42 -19.00 6.66
CA THR A 691 5.20 -19.09 8.12
C THR A 691 6.35 -19.85 8.80
N ALA A 692 6.56 -19.65 10.10
CA ALA A 692 7.66 -20.28 10.85
C ALA A 692 7.65 -21.83 10.78
N GLN A 693 6.49 -22.45 10.54
CA GLN A 693 6.36 -23.91 10.37
C GLN A 693 6.70 -24.40 8.94
N ALA A 694 7.07 -23.50 8.03
CA ALA A 694 7.17 -23.80 6.59
C ALA A 694 8.62 -23.82 6.05
N ILE A 695 9.61 -23.43 6.84
CA ILE A 695 11.02 -23.41 6.43
C ILE A 695 11.58 -24.84 6.42
N PRO A 696 12.12 -25.33 5.28
CA PRO A 696 12.74 -26.65 5.21
C PRO A 696 13.86 -26.80 6.25
N PRO A 697 13.94 -27.95 6.96
CA PRO A 697 15.06 -28.26 7.85
C PRO A 697 16.43 -28.18 7.18
N ALA A 698 16.51 -28.26 5.85
CA ALA A 698 17.74 -28.11 5.07
C ALA A 698 18.32 -26.69 5.12
N LEU A 699 17.51 -25.66 5.39
CA LEU A 699 17.97 -24.29 5.64
C LEU A 699 18.38 -24.08 7.11
N ALA A 700 18.14 -25.07 7.97
CA ALA A 700 18.38 -25.06 9.40
C ALA A 700 19.57 -25.92 9.84
N ARG A 701 20.28 -26.55 8.90
CA ARG A 701 21.36 -27.52 9.13
C ARG A 701 22.73 -26.94 8.81
#